data_AF-A0A8C0X988-F1
#
_entry.id   AF-A0A8C0X988-F1
#
_cell.length_a   1.000
_cell.length_b   1.000
_cell.length_c   1.000
_cell.angle_alpha   90.00
_cell.angle_beta   90.00
_cell.angle_gamma   90.00
#
_symmetry.space_group_name_H-M   'P 1'
#
loop_
_entity.id
_entity.type
_entity.pdbx_description
1 polymer ?
#
loop_
_entity_poly.entity_id
_entity_poly.type
_entity_poly.pdbx_seq_one_letter_code
_entity_poly.pdbx_strand_id
1 'polypeptide(L)'
;EKEITNNGKEMEPPPKVALKERNGVVPESDSPVKRPGRKAVRVLSSEGEEEDEALSDPKGQKPMSDSPQASPASPATCPENSPFLSNIPMDISQSGIPKRRTGKNIWSRGRNSSQHDVTSLNLETDTLIKTESIPMPDTAGKQERQEEEQSKPPPKGPWTVSSFFTPRKPAVKAKVKEESGILKKEEAKGTQDPTSYNPAKNNYHPIEDACWKPGQKVPFLAVARTFEKIEEVSARLRMVETLSNLLRSVVALSPPDLLPVLYLSLNRLGPPQQGLELGVGDGVLLKAVAQATGRQLESIRAEAAEKGDVGLVAENSRSTQRLMLPPPPLSTSGVFNKFRDIARLTGSASTAKKIDIIKGLFVACRHSEARYIARSLSGRLRLGLAEQSVLAALAQAVSLTPPGQEFPPAMVDAGKGKTAEVRKTWLEEQSMALKQTFCEVPDLDRIVPLLLEHGLEQLPKHCRLSPGVPLKPMLAHPTRGVSEVLKRFEEAAFTCEYKYDGQRAQIHVLEGGEVKIFSRNQEDNTGKYPDIISRIPKIKLPSVTSFILDTEAVAWDREKKQIQPFQVLTTRKRKEVDASEIQVQVCLYAFDLIYLNGESLVRKPLSRRRQLLRENFVETEGEFAFATSLDTKDTEQIAEFLEQSVKDSCEGLMVKTLDIDATYEIAKRSHNWLKLKKDYLEGVGDTLDLVVIGAYLGRGKRAGRYGGFLLAAYDEDSEELQAICKLGTGFSDEELEAHHQSLQALVLPTPRPYVRVDGAVAPDHWLDPSAVWEVKCADLSLSPIYPAARGLVDSEKGISLRFPRFIRVREDKKPEQATTSAQVACLYRKQSQIQNQQGAGSDSDPEDFY
;
A
#
# COMPACT_ATOMS: atom_id res chain seq x y z
N GLU A 1 52.92 -24.85 17.98
CA GLU A 1 53.73 -25.91 17.36
C GLU A 1 52.95 -26.44 16.15
N LYS A 2 53.52 -26.56 14.93
CA LYS A 2 54.25 -27.73 14.35
C LYS A 2 53.37 -29.00 14.20
N GLU A 3 53.38 -29.74 13.07
CA GLU A 3 53.98 -29.55 11.73
C GLU A 3 53.50 -30.64 10.70
N ILE A 4 53.95 -30.55 9.43
CA ILE A 4 54.02 -31.61 8.37
C ILE A 4 52.66 -31.97 7.67
N THR A 5 52.36 -31.77 6.36
CA THR A 5 53.03 -31.86 5.00
C THR A 5 53.11 -33.29 4.41
N ASN A 6 53.04 -33.57 3.08
CA ASN A 6 52.93 -32.79 1.82
C ASN A 6 52.05 -33.59 0.80
N ASN A 7 51.84 -33.39 -0.53
CA ASN A 7 52.41 -32.69 -1.71
C ASN A 7 51.23 -32.09 -2.56
N GLY A 8 51.24 -31.64 -3.83
CA GLY A 8 52.19 -31.60 -4.97
C GLY A 8 51.90 -32.69 -6.06
N LYS A 9 51.98 -32.45 -7.40
CA LYS A 9 52.29 -31.21 -8.16
C LYS A 9 51.93 -31.31 -9.69
N GLU A 10 51.51 -30.19 -10.31
CA GLU A 10 51.66 -29.70 -11.73
C GLU A 10 51.39 -30.55 -13.00
N MET A 11 50.60 -30.02 -13.96
CA MET A 11 51.04 -29.37 -15.23
C MET A 11 49.87 -28.77 -16.08
N GLU A 12 50.16 -28.04 -17.18
CA GLU A 12 49.21 -27.16 -17.93
C GLU A 12 49.26 -27.35 -19.52
N PRO A 13 48.78 -26.48 -20.47
CA PRO A 13 47.95 -26.86 -21.65
C PRO A 13 48.60 -26.50 -23.04
N PRO A 14 47.92 -26.15 -24.20
CA PRO A 14 46.54 -26.25 -24.74
C PRO A 14 46.50 -27.01 -26.14
N PRO A 15 46.13 -26.51 -27.36
CA PRO A 15 44.98 -25.71 -27.91
C PRO A 15 44.29 -26.17 -29.25
N LYS A 16 42.97 -25.91 -29.41
CA LYS A 16 42.18 -25.54 -30.66
C LYS A 16 42.16 -26.37 -31.98
N VAL A 17 40.98 -26.42 -32.66
CA VAL A 17 40.65 -26.05 -34.10
C VAL A 17 39.23 -26.58 -34.50
N ALA A 18 38.64 -26.18 -35.65
CA ALA A 18 37.23 -26.40 -36.06
C ALA A 18 37.04 -26.80 -37.56
N LEU A 19 35.82 -27.23 -38.00
CA LEU A 19 35.43 -27.47 -39.41
C LEU A 19 33.88 -27.39 -39.67
N LYS A 20 33.40 -27.64 -40.92
CA LYS A 20 32.16 -27.02 -41.50
C LYS A 20 31.39 -27.88 -42.55
N GLU A 21 30.04 -27.78 -42.56
CA GLU A 21 29.03 -27.99 -43.65
C GLU A 21 28.96 -29.27 -44.55
N ARG A 22 27.74 -29.88 -44.66
CA ARG A 22 26.87 -29.87 -45.89
C ARG A 22 25.52 -30.64 -45.79
N ASN A 23 24.52 -30.11 -46.52
CA ASN A 23 23.28 -30.64 -47.18
C ASN A 23 22.78 -32.07 -46.87
N GLY A 24 21.48 -32.42 -46.80
CA GLY A 24 20.18 -31.73 -47.03
C GLY A 24 19.04 -32.61 -46.42
N VAL A 25 17.75 -32.65 -46.80
CA VAL A 25 16.85 -32.02 -47.83
C VAL A 25 15.41 -31.96 -47.21
N VAL A 26 14.41 -31.33 -47.88
CA VAL A 26 13.02 -31.06 -47.36
C VAL A 26 11.96 -32.09 -47.85
N PRO A 27 10.76 -32.18 -47.23
CA PRO A 27 9.62 -31.29 -47.54
C PRO A 27 8.86 -30.72 -46.32
N GLU A 28 7.96 -29.76 -46.57
CA GLU A 28 7.27 -28.91 -45.58
C GLU A 28 5.87 -29.42 -45.19
N SER A 29 5.38 -29.03 -44.00
CA SER A 29 3.95 -29.02 -43.68
C SER A 29 3.59 -27.97 -42.61
N ASP A 30 3.15 -26.80 -43.08
CA ASP A 30 2.32 -25.78 -42.41
C ASP A 30 2.67 -25.14 -41.04
N SER A 31 2.01 -24.00 -40.83
CA SER A 31 2.20 -22.98 -39.78
C SER A 31 0.89 -22.76 -38.99
N PRO A 32 0.78 -21.78 -38.05
CA PRO A 32 1.74 -21.25 -37.08
C PRO A 32 1.16 -21.08 -35.65
N VAL A 33 1.96 -21.20 -34.59
CA VAL A 33 1.62 -20.61 -33.26
C VAL A 33 2.81 -19.87 -32.65
N LYS A 34 2.73 -18.53 -32.60
CA LYS A 34 3.70 -17.68 -31.90
C LYS A 34 3.48 -17.78 -30.38
N ARG A 35 4.43 -18.35 -29.63
CA ARG A 35 4.46 -18.27 -28.16
C ARG A 35 4.95 -16.89 -27.70
N PRO A 36 4.17 -16.10 -26.94
CA PRO A 36 4.66 -14.87 -26.31
C PRO A 36 5.68 -15.18 -25.19
N GLY A 37 6.68 -14.33 -25.00
CA GLY A 37 7.72 -14.53 -23.99
C GLY A 37 7.18 -14.43 -22.55
N ARG A 38 7.56 -15.39 -21.69
CA ARG A 38 7.23 -15.40 -20.25
C ARG A 38 7.67 -14.09 -19.58
N LYS A 39 6.71 -13.29 -19.11
CA LYS A 39 6.94 -12.25 -18.08
C LYS A 39 6.73 -12.88 -16.70
N ALA A 40 7.58 -12.55 -15.74
CA ALA A 40 7.46 -13.06 -14.38
C ALA A 40 6.20 -12.51 -13.69
N VAL A 41 5.31 -13.40 -13.25
CA VAL A 41 4.14 -13.03 -12.45
C VAL A 41 4.60 -12.76 -11.02
N ARG A 42 4.55 -11.49 -10.61
CA ARG A 42 4.94 -11.08 -9.26
C ARG A 42 3.77 -11.32 -8.30
N VAL A 43 3.85 -12.41 -7.51
CA VAL A 43 2.89 -12.70 -6.44
C VAL A 43 2.81 -11.50 -5.49
N LEU A 44 1.59 -11.04 -5.22
CA LEU A 44 1.32 -9.90 -4.34
C LEU A 44 1.39 -10.36 -2.88
N SER A 45 2.55 -10.17 -2.25
CA SER A 45 2.65 -10.18 -0.79
C SER A 45 1.94 -8.94 -0.23
N SER A 46 0.82 -9.15 0.45
CA SER A 46 0.15 -8.11 1.24
C SER A 46 0.96 -7.80 2.50
N GLU A 47 2.00 -6.96 2.38
CA GLU A 47 2.66 -6.33 3.52
C GLU A 47 1.64 -5.37 4.17
N GLY A 48 0.84 -5.90 5.11
CA GLY A 48 -0.10 -5.13 5.91
C GLY A 48 0.62 -4.51 7.10
N GLU A 49 0.46 -3.20 7.28
CA GLU A 49 1.02 -2.47 8.43
C GLU A 49 0.19 -2.78 9.69
N GLU A 50 0.60 -3.85 10.37
CA GLU A 50 0.25 -4.12 11.78
C GLU A 50 1.20 -3.27 12.65
N GLU A 51 0.67 -2.16 13.17
CA GLU A 51 1.29 -1.35 14.22
C GLU A 51 0.77 -1.84 15.57
N ASP A 52 1.62 -2.45 16.39
CA ASP A 52 1.30 -2.84 17.75
C ASP A 52 1.56 -1.67 18.73
N GLU A 53 0.50 -1.09 19.29
CA GLU A 53 0.62 -0.29 20.52
C GLU A 53 0.45 -1.23 21.73
N ALA A 54 1.55 -1.55 22.39
CA ALA A 54 1.54 -2.39 23.59
C ALA A 54 0.85 -1.66 24.77
N LEU A 55 -0.13 -2.32 25.40
CA LEU A 55 -0.77 -1.79 26.60
C LEU A 55 0.23 -1.78 27.78
N SER A 56 0.25 -0.66 28.50
CA SER A 56 1.07 -0.50 29.71
C SER A 56 0.22 -0.75 30.97
N ASP A 57 0.49 -1.83 31.69
CA ASP A 57 -0.18 -2.11 32.97
C ASP A 57 0.18 -1.10 34.08
N PRO A 58 -0.81 -0.60 34.85
CA PRO A 58 -0.57 0.29 35.98
C PRO A 58 -0.07 -0.48 37.21
N LYS A 59 1.21 -0.30 37.57
CA LYS A 59 1.80 -0.94 38.76
C LYS A 59 1.29 -0.36 40.09
N GLY A 60 0.43 -1.12 40.76
CA GLY A 60 0.77 -1.66 42.09
C GLY A 60 0.25 -0.94 43.35
N GLN A 61 -0.50 -1.70 44.16
CA GLN A 61 -0.53 -1.57 45.62
C GLN A 61 -0.38 -2.97 46.25
N LYS A 62 0.20 -3.06 47.46
CA LYS A 62 0.34 -4.31 48.25
C LYS A 62 -0.80 -4.41 49.28
N PRO A 63 -1.17 -5.62 49.71
CA PRO A 63 -0.80 -6.06 51.08
C PRO A 63 0.08 -7.34 51.12
N MET A 64 0.25 -7.93 52.31
CA MET A 64 1.11 -9.10 52.58
C MET A 64 0.30 -10.27 53.19
N SER A 65 0.87 -11.49 53.10
CA SER A 65 0.73 -12.69 53.98
C SER A 65 -0.54 -12.86 54.84
N ASP A 66 -1.20 -14.04 54.87
CA ASP A 66 -0.57 -15.31 55.29
C ASP A 66 -1.19 -16.61 54.70
N SER A 67 -0.66 -17.77 55.13
CA SER A 67 -0.99 -19.15 54.69
C SER A 67 -1.87 -19.92 55.75
N PRO A 68 -2.25 -21.23 55.64
CA PRO A 68 -1.96 -22.23 54.60
C PRO A 68 -3.11 -23.21 54.16
N GLN A 69 -2.82 -24.01 53.11
CA GLN A 69 -3.23 -25.41 52.85
C GLN A 69 -4.68 -25.91 53.05
N ALA A 70 -5.30 -26.39 51.95
CA ALA A 70 -6.07 -27.65 51.89
C ALA A 70 -6.22 -28.16 50.44
N SER A 71 -6.27 -29.49 50.23
CA SER A 71 -6.52 -30.19 48.93
C SER A 71 -6.63 -31.71 49.17
N PRO A 72 -7.20 -32.52 48.26
CA PRO A 72 -8.34 -32.29 47.35
C PRO A 72 -9.42 -33.41 47.50
N ALA A 73 -10.45 -33.41 46.65
CA ALA A 73 -11.35 -34.57 46.47
C ALA A 73 -11.91 -34.66 45.03
N SER A 74 -12.27 -35.86 44.59
CA SER A 74 -12.86 -36.17 43.27
C SER A 74 -13.81 -37.39 43.40
N PRO A 75 -14.33 -38.01 42.31
CA PRO A 75 -15.58 -37.62 41.68
C PRO A 75 -16.68 -38.72 41.68
N ALA A 76 -17.93 -38.35 41.33
CA ALA A 76 -19.07 -39.26 41.16
C ALA A 76 -20.05 -38.65 40.10
N THR A 77 -20.12 -39.16 38.86
CA THR A 77 -21.01 -40.22 38.31
C THR A 77 -22.47 -39.82 38.04
N CYS A 78 -22.97 -40.20 36.86
CA CYS A 78 -24.35 -40.02 36.38
C CYS A 78 -25.37 -40.91 37.12
N PRO A 79 -26.68 -40.73 36.86
CA PRO A 79 -27.40 -41.76 36.08
C PRO A 79 -28.39 -41.23 35.03
N GLU A 80 -29.20 -42.12 34.45
CA GLU A 80 -29.94 -41.96 33.19
C GLU A 80 -31.50 -41.91 33.35
N ASN A 81 -32.19 -41.83 32.21
CA ASN A 81 -33.46 -42.52 31.88
C ASN A 81 -34.84 -42.06 32.43
N SER A 82 -35.50 -41.20 31.64
CA SER A 82 -36.85 -41.49 31.03
C SER A 82 -38.12 -41.46 31.95
N PRO A 83 -39.36 -41.76 31.46
CA PRO A 83 -40.13 -40.99 30.45
C PRO A 83 -41.63 -40.76 30.80
N PHE A 84 -42.37 -40.17 29.84
CA PHE A 84 -43.84 -40.23 29.58
C PHE A 84 -44.87 -39.27 30.24
N LEU A 85 -45.79 -38.81 29.34
CA LEU A 85 -47.25 -38.62 29.47
C LEU A 85 -47.81 -37.81 30.67
N SER A 86 -48.20 -36.54 30.54
CA SER A 86 -49.32 -35.94 29.77
C SER A 86 -50.68 -35.92 30.47
N ASN A 87 -51.34 -34.75 30.53
CA ASN A 87 -52.79 -34.66 30.34
C ASN A 87 -53.27 -33.27 29.85
N ILE A 88 -54.37 -33.31 29.11
CA ILE A 88 -55.18 -32.25 28.46
C ILE A 88 -56.47 -32.09 29.36
N PRO A 89 -57.50 -31.23 29.18
CA PRO A 89 -57.88 -30.17 28.18
C PRO A 89 -58.00 -28.74 28.82
N MET A 90 -58.53 -27.64 28.26
CA MET A 90 -59.17 -27.16 26.99
C MET A 90 -59.05 -25.59 27.00
N ASP A 91 -59.57 -24.69 26.13
CA ASP A 91 -60.47 -24.65 24.94
C ASP A 91 -60.26 -23.26 24.24
N ILE A 92 -60.87 -22.80 23.13
CA ILE A 92 -61.74 -23.36 22.05
C ILE A 92 -61.45 -22.57 20.73
N SER A 93 -61.72 -23.15 19.55
CA SER A 93 -61.80 -22.56 18.17
C SER A 93 -60.88 -21.37 17.75
N GLN A 94 -60.02 -21.48 16.72
CA GLN A 94 -60.32 -21.55 15.27
C GLN A 94 -61.15 -20.37 14.69
N SER A 95 -60.97 -19.88 13.44
CA SER A 95 -59.89 -19.98 12.43
C SER A 95 -60.21 -19.03 11.23
N GLY A 96 -59.27 -18.82 10.28
CA GLY A 96 -59.65 -18.46 8.89
C GLY A 96 -59.06 -17.19 8.24
N ILE A 97 -58.05 -17.37 7.40
CA ILE A 97 -57.67 -16.48 6.28
C ILE A 97 -58.76 -16.59 5.17
N PRO A 98 -59.10 -15.61 4.28
CA PRO A 98 -58.14 -15.08 3.28
C PRO A 98 -58.43 -13.73 2.52
N LYS A 99 -57.47 -13.35 1.65
CA LYS A 99 -57.61 -12.75 0.28
C LYS A 99 -57.94 -11.24 0.05
N ARG A 100 -57.26 -10.75 -1.01
CA ARG A 100 -57.41 -9.50 -1.79
C ARG A 100 -58.87 -9.05 -2.05
N ARG A 101 -59.10 -7.72 -2.10
CA ARG A 101 -59.73 -7.09 -3.28
C ARG A 101 -59.50 -5.57 -3.42
N THR A 102 -59.73 -5.07 -4.62
CA THR A 102 -59.58 -3.67 -5.08
C THR A 102 -60.92 -2.93 -5.19
N GLY A 103 -60.96 -1.64 -4.86
CA GLY A 103 -62.02 -0.69 -5.25
C GLY A 103 -61.81 0.66 -4.55
N LYS A 104 -61.41 1.75 -5.22
CA LYS A 104 -62.11 2.64 -6.17
C LYS A 104 -63.23 3.52 -5.58
N ASN A 105 -62.99 4.82 -5.68
CA ASN A 105 -63.93 5.94 -5.88
C ASN A 105 -64.93 6.33 -4.78
N ILE A 106 -64.86 7.60 -4.36
CA ILE A 106 -65.92 8.65 -4.46
C ILE A 106 -65.21 10.00 -4.19
N TRP A 107 -65.17 10.98 -5.11
CA TRP A 107 -66.17 12.05 -5.40
C TRP A 107 -66.29 13.10 -4.26
N SER A 108 -66.40 14.43 -4.46
CA SER A 108 -66.66 15.24 -5.68
C SER A 108 -66.17 16.70 -5.60
N ARG A 109 -65.87 17.30 -6.77
CA ARG A 109 -66.23 18.66 -7.26
C ARG A 109 -66.34 19.88 -6.31
N GLY A 110 -65.66 20.97 -6.71
CA GLY A 110 -66.13 22.37 -6.56
C GLY A 110 -65.00 23.40 -6.47
N ARG A 111 -65.12 24.66 -6.94
CA ARG A 111 -66.11 25.29 -7.85
C ARG A 111 -65.57 26.69 -8.26
N ASN A 112 -66.03 27.23 -9.41
CA ASN A 112 -65.94 28.64 -9.83
C ASN A 112 -64.48 29.17 -10.08
N SER A 113 -64.16 30.06 -11.04
CA SER A 113 -64.77 31.30 -11.57
C SER A 113 -64.63 32.51 -10.61
N SER A 114 -64.30 33.73 -11.06
CA SER A 114 -64.11 34.28 -12.42
C SER A 114 -63.56 35.72 -12.38
N GLN A 115 -62.89 36.18 -13.48
CA GLN A 115 -62.64 37.61 -13.81
C GLN A 115 -61.69 38.39 -12.84
N HIS A 116 -61.10 39.56 -13.13
CA HIS A 116 -61.05 40.53 -14.27
C HIS A 116 -59.73 41.37 -14.08
N ASP A 117 -59.16 42.19 -14.97
CA ASP A 117 -59.38 42.55 -16.39
C ASP A 117 -58.10 43.25 -16.98
N VAL A 118 -58.16 43.79 -18.22
CA VAL A 118 -57.37 44.98 -18.72
C VAL A 118 -55.83 44.85 -18.85
N THR A 119 -55.14 45.15 -19.97
CA THR A 119 -55.49 45.61 -21.34
C THR A 119 -54.38 45.19 -22.34
N SER A 120 -54.59 45.42 -23.65
CA SER A 120 -53.61 45.17 -24.73
C SER A 120 -53.57 46.31 -25.75
N LEU A 121 -52.46 46.47 -26.50
CA LEU A 121 -52.39 46.59 -27.98
C LEU A 121 -51.01 47.01 -28.54
N ASN A 122 -50.85 46.85 -29.85
CA ASN A 122 -49.59 46.82 -30.62
C ASN A 122 -49.18 48.17 -31.26
N LEU A 123 -47.91 48.26 -31.66
CA LEU A 123 -47.36 48.82 -32.93
C LEU A 123 -45.88 48.34 -33.00
N GLU A 124 -45.27 47.79 -34.06
CA GLU A 124 -45.23 48.11 -35.51
C GLU A 124 -44.50 49.45 -35.80
N THR A 125 -43.53 49.58 -36.72
CA THR A 125 -42.96 48.66 -37.75
C THR A 125 -41.58 49.16 -38.27
N ASP A 126 -40.83 48.31 -39.01
CA ASP A 126 -39.91 48.64 -40.13
C ASP A 126 -38.64 49.53 -39.89
N THR A 127 -37.54 49.53 -40.67
CA THR A 127 -37.02 48.92 -41.94
C THR A 127 -35.47 48.78 -41.83
N LEU A 128 -34.62 48.20 -42.72
CA LEU A 128 -34.59 47.04 -43.64
C LEU A 128 -33.13 46.84 -44.17
N ILE A 129 -32.70 45.58 -44.43
CA ILE A 129 -31.70 45.17 -45.49
C ILE A 129 -30.19 45.57 -45.23
N LYS A 130 -29.13 44.78 -45.55
CA LYS A 130 -28.86 43.88 -46.71
C LYS A 130 -27.96 42.64 -46.42
N THR A 131 -27.99 41.72 -47.38
CA THR A 131 -27.25 40.45 -47.64
C THR A 131 -25.72 40.61 -47.87
N GLU A 132 -24.81 39.61 -48.05
CA GLU A 132 -24.82 38.11 -48.09
C GLU A 132 -23.36 37.53 -48.07
N SER A 133 -23.24 36.18 -47.93
CA SER A 133 -22.38 35.23 -48.69
C SER A 133 -21.23 34.47 -48.00
N ILE A 134 -20.91 33.28 -48.57
CA ILE A 134 -20.09 32.13 -48.11
C ILE A 134 -19.59 31.43 -49.41
N PRO A 135 -18.32 30.99 -49.63
CA PRO A 135 -17.61 29.95 -48.85
C PRO A 135 -16.05 30.11 -48.75
N MET A 136 -15.35 29.02 -48.37
CA MET A 136 -13.90 28.82 -48.54
C MET A 136 -13.53 28.40 -49.98
N PRO A 137 -12.23 28.29 -50.35
CA PRO A 137 -11.72 26.96 -50.76
C PRO A 137 -10.23 26.66 -50.48
N ASP A 138 -9.83 25.43 -50.84
CA ASP A 138 -8.50 24.81 -50.77
C ASP A 138 -7.65 24.97 -52.07
N THR A 139 -6.50 24.27 -52.11
CA THR A 139 -5.71 23.78 -53.28
C THR A 139 -4.69 24.67 -54.03
N ALA A 140 -3.42 24.39 -53.75
CA ALA A 140 -2.28 24.06 -54.65
C ALA A 140 -2.23 24.54 -56.13
N GLY A 141 -1.05 25.08 -56.53
CA GLY A 141 -0.61 25.27 -57.92
C GLY A 141 0.92 25.52 -58.03
N LYS A 142 1.53 25.29 -59.21
CA LYS A 142 3.00 25.46 -59.48
C LYS A 142 3.27 26.29 -60.75
N GLN A 143 4.35 27.08 -60.75
CA GLN A 143 5.38 27.28 -61.82
C GLN A 143 6.38 28.38 -61.36
N GLU A 144 7.71 28.26 -61.44
CA GLU A 144 8.64 28.31 -62.60
C GLU A 144 8.73 29.72 -63.26
N ARG A 145 9.89 30.40 -63.44
CA ARG A 145 11.35 30.06 -63.37
C ARG A 145 12.26 31.23 -62.86
N GLN A 146 13.55 30.87 -62.66
CA GLN A 146 14.87 31.55 -62.71
C GLN A 146 14.94 33.06 -63.13
N GLU A 147 15.96 33.87 -62.77
CA GLU A 147 17.43 33.60 -62.73
C GLU A 147 18.20 34.25 -61.55
N GLU A 148 19.42 33.72 -61.29
CA GLU A 148 20.70 34.24 -60.68
C GLU A 148 20.72 35.32 -59.55
N GLU A 149 21.73 35.41 -58.65
CA GLU A 149 23.11 34.88 -58.62
C GLU A 149 23.53 34.40 -57.19
N GLN A 150 24.79 33.97 -56.98
CA GLN A 150 25.29 33.29 -55.75
C GLN A 150 26.33 34.14 -54.97
N SER A 151 26.56 33.96 -53.66
CA SER A 151 27.40 32.85 -53.11
C SER A 151 27.55 32.91 -51.57
N LYS A 152 28.32 31.99 -50.96
CA LYS A 152 28.36 31.67 -49.51
C LYS A 152 29.74 31.93 -48.83
N PRO A 153 29.80 32.02 -47.48
CA PRO A 153 31.02 32.43 -46.74
C PRO A 153 32.07 31.32 -46.54
N PRO A 154 33.35 31.68 -46.29
CA PRO A 154 34.47 30.75 -46.10
C PRO A 154 34.64 30.18 -44.66
N PRO A 155 35.50 29.15 -44.44
CA PRO A 155 35.43 28.24 -43.28
C PRO A 155 36.63 28.26 -42.30
N LYS A 156 36.72 27.25 -41.42
CA LYS A 156 37.73 27.09 -40.33
C LYS A 156 38.92 26.18 -40.68
N GLY A 157 40.05 26.41 -39.98
CA GLY A 157 41.11 25.43 -39.70
C GLY A 157 42.53 25.92 -40.08
N PRO A 158 43.61 25.14 -39.83
CA PRO A 158 43.78 24.03 -38.85
C PRO A 158 45.09 24.15 -38.02
N TRP A 159 45.38 23.21 -37.10
CA TRP A 159 46.68 22.49 -36.89
C TRP A 159 46.78 21.77 -35.52
N THR A 160 47.76 20.87 -35.39
CA THR A 160 48.03 20.01 -34.21
C THR A 160 49.55 19.75 -34.02
N VAL A 161 49.90 19.10 -32.90
CA VAL A 161 51.20 18.44 -32.59
C VAL A 161 52.39 19.35 -32.18
N SER A 162 52.77 19.28 -30.90
CA SER A 162 54.06 18.68 -30.47
C SER A 162 54.23 18.72 -28.93
N SER A 163 55.18 17.94 -28.43
CA SER A 163 55.60 17.83 -27.02
C SER A 163 57.06 18.24 -26.85
N PHE A 164 57.51 18.67 -25.66
CA PHE A 164 58.69 18.12 -24.95
C PHE A 164 59.15 18.95 -23.72
N PHE A 165 59.80 18.26 -22.77
CA PHE A 165 60.74 18.70 -21.72
C PHE A 165 60.37 19.71 -20.60
N THR A 166 60.74 19.30 -19.38
CA THR A 166 61.03 20.11 -18.18
C THR A 166 62.58 20.22 -18.02
N PRO A 167 63.22 20.72 -16.92
CA PRO A 167 62.75 21.43 -15.71
C PRO A 167 63.60 22.68 -15.31
N ARG A 168 63.23 23.40 -14.22
CA ARG A 168 64.16 23.85 -13.12
C ARG A 168 63.47 24.65 -11.98
N LYS A 169 64.16 24.72 -10.83
CA LYS A 169 63.94 25.59 -9.62
C LYS A 169 65.31 26.32 -9.33
N PRO A 170 65.57 27.03 -8.20
CA PRO A 170 64.73 27.61 -7.12
C PRO A 170 65.11 29.09 -6.71
N ALA A 171 64.55 29.58 -5.58
CA ALA A 171 65.04 30.68 -4.71
C ALA A 171 64.78 32.14 -5.19
N VAL A 172 64.81 33.21 -4.37
CA VAL A 172 65.34 33.46 -2.99
C VAL A 172 64.28 34.16 -2.07
N LYS A 173 64.53 34.28 -0.75
CA LYS A 173 63.63 34.81 0.30
C LYS A 173 63.92 36.26 0.78
N ALA A 174 62.83 37.00 1.07
CA ALA A 174 62.53 37.83 2.26
C ALA A 174 63.39 39.04 2.74
N LYS A 175 62.67 40.16 3.02
CA LYS A 175 62.71 41.10 4.18
C LYS A 175 61.41 41.96 4.06
N VAL A 176 60.58 42.27 5.08
CA VAL A 176 60.67 42.55 6.53
C VAL A 176 61.26 43.95 6.81
N LYS A 177 60.65 44.88 7.58
CA LYS A 177 59.38 44.85 8.38
C LYS A 177 58.27 45.69 7.65
N GLU A 178 57.40 46.60 8.14
CA GLU A 178 57.09 47.21 9.46
C GLU A 178 55.59 47.64 9.56
N GLU A 179 55.11 48.14 10.71
CA GLU A 179 53.67 48.27 11.10
C GLU A 179 53.00 49.67 11.02
N SER A 180 51.66 49.70 10.83
CA SER A 180 50.68 50.52 11.62
C SER A 180 49.23 50.33 11.12
N GLY A 181 48.22 50.63 11.96
CA GLY A 181 46.88 51.06 11.47
C GLY A 181 45.71 50.05 11.46
N ILE A 182 45.25 49.66 12.65
CA ILE A 182 43.88 49.22 13.04
C ILE A 182 42.77 49.30 11.96
N LEU A 183 42.14 48.16 11.63
CA LEU A 183 40.67 47.94 11.74
C LEU A 183 40.28 46.49 11.42
N LYS A 184 39.76 45.75 12.42
CA LYS A 184 39.16 44.42 12.18
C LYS A 184 37.71 44.61 11.69
N LYS A 185 37.40 44.13 10.49
CA LYS A 185 36.04 43.67 10.18
C LYS A 185 35.92 42.23 10.68
N GLU A 186 34.90 41.95 11.49
CA GLU A 186 34.56 40.58 11.83
C GLU A 186 33.86 39.93 10.64
N GLU A 187 34.46 38.88 10.09
CA GLU A 187 33.76 38.01 9.14
C GLU A 187 32.76 37.13 9.90
N ALA A 188 31.53 37.05 9.39
CA ALA A 188 30.47 36.28 10.03
C ALA A 188 30.83 34.79 10.14
N LYS A 189 30.33 34.14 11.21
CA LYS A 189 30.65 32.75 11.56
C LYS A 189 30.49 31.79 10.37
N GLY A 190 31.44 30.87 10.25
CA GLY A 190 31.54 29.95 9.11
C GLY A 190 30.30 29.08 8.91
N THR A 191 29.94 28.85 7.64
CA THR A 191 28.81 28.00 7.25
C THR A 191 29.13 26.55 7.61
N GLN A 192 28.23 25.88 8.35
CA GLN A 192 28.43 24.48 8.75
C GLN A 192 28.43 23.56 7.53
N ASP A 193 29.37 22.62 7.47
CA ASP A 193 29.40 21.57 6.46
C ASP A 193 28.20 20.61 6.65
N PRO A 194 27.43 20.26 5.61
CA PRO A 194 26.43 19.20 5.68
C PRO A 194 26.90 17.88 6.29
N THR A 195 28.21 17.58 6.30
CA THR A 195 28.73 16.40 7.03
C THR A 195 28.51 16.48 8.54
N SER A 196 28.46 17.66 9.15
CA SER A 196 28.25 17.88 10.60
C SER A 196 26.82 18.27 10.98
N TYR A 197 25.87 18.27 10.03
CA TYR A 197 24.49 18.66 10.28
C TYR A 197 23.80 17.78 11.32
N ASN A 198 23.20 18.40 12.34
CA ASN A 198 22.52 17.71 13.44
C ASN A 198 21.10 18.25 13.71
N PRO A 199 20.07 17.72 13.04
CA PRO A 199 18.66 18.10 13.28
C PRO A 199 18.11 17.59 14.63
N ALA A 200 18.83 16.68 15.30
CA ALA A 200 18.53 16.18 16.63
C ALA A 200 19.33 16.93 17.73
N LYS A 201 19.88 18.11 17.43
CA LYS A 201 20.49 19.02 18.41
C LYS A 201 19.40 19.60 19.34
N ASN A 202 19.69 19.70 20.64
CA ASN A 202 18.83 20.42 21.57
C ASN A 202 18.83 21.92 21.26
N ASN A 203 17.67 22.57 21.44
CA ASN A 203 17.45 23.99 21.14
C ASN A 203 17.79 24.38 19.68
N TYR A 204 17.55 23.46 18.73
CA TYR A 204 17.82 23.64 17.30
C TYR A 204 17.23 24.94 16.74
N HIS A 205 18.10 25.75 16.14
CA HIS A 205 17.76 27.04 15.55
C HIS A 205 17.67 26.97 14.02
N PRO A 206 16.51 27.25 13.37
CA PRO A 206 16.30 27.00 11.94
C PRO A 206 17.27 27.66 10.96
N ILE A 207 17.97 28.73 11.36
CA ILE A 207 18.99 29.43 10.56
C ILE A 207 20.39 28.93 10.98
N GLU A 208 20.91 29.36 12.14
CA GLU A 208 22.24 28.99 12.66
C GLU A 208 22.63 27.50 12.63
N ASP A 209 21.67 26.57 12.80
CA ASP A 209 21.95 25.12 12.80
C ASP A 209 21.72 24.43 11.44
N ALA A 210 21.30 25.17 10.42
CA ALA A 210 21.23 24.67 9.05
C ALA A 210 22.62 24.58 8.40
N CYS A 211 22.81 23.60 7.53
CA CYS A 211 24.06 23.39 6.78
C CYS A 211 24.03 23.97 5.34
N TRP A 212 23.14 24.93 5.08
CA TRP A 212 23.04 25.63 3.80
C TRP A 212 22.59 27.08 4.02
N LYS A 213 22.85 27.95 3.04
CA LYS A 213 22.53 29.39 3.11
C LYS A 213 21.10 29.69 2.59
N PRO A 214 20.48 30.81 2.98
CA PRO A 214 19.20 31.26 2.42
C PRO A 214 19.23 31.26 0.88
N GLY A 215 18.14 30.80 0.26
CA GLY A 215 18.01 30.70 -1.20
C GLY A 215 18.83 29.58 -1.87
N GLN A 216 19.72 28.90 -1.15
CA GLN A 216 20.37 27.69 -1.68
C GLN A 216 19.40 26.51 -1.69
N LYS A 217 19.61 25.57 -2.62
CA LYS A 217 18.89 24.30 -2.60
C LYS A 217 19.35 23.46 -1.41
N VAL A 218 18.40 22.79 -0.77
CA VAL A 218 18.66 21.87 0.34
C VAL A 218 19.62 20.76 -0.12
N PRO A 219 20.78 20.55 0.53
CA PRO A 219 21.67 19.43 0.23
C PRO A 219 20.98 18.10 0.57
N PHE A 220 21.10 17.09 -0.29
CA PHE A 220 20.49 15.78 -0.01
C PHE A 220 21.14 15.10 1.20
N LEU A 221 22.44 15.31 1.44
CA LEU A 221 23.12 14.92 2.67
C LEU A 221 22.47 15.50 3.95
N ALA A 222 21.82 16.67 3.89
CA ALA A 222 21.07 17.18 5.04
C ALA A 222 19.88 16.28 5.39
N VAL A 223 19.13 15.84 4.37
CA VAL A 223 18.02 14.90 4.50
C VAL A 223 18.51 13.51 4.94
N ALA A 224 19.62 13.03 4.38
CA ALA A 224 20.25 11.77 4.79
C ALA A 224 20.69 11.79 6.26
N ARG A 225 21.29 12.90 6.74
CA ARG A 225 21.61 13.12 8.15
C ARG A 225 20.37 13.19 9.05
N THR A 226 19.27 13.78 8.58
CA THR A 226 17.98 13.70 9.30
C THR A 226 17.48 12.27 9.41
N PHE A 227 17.59 11.48 8.34
CA PHE A 227 17.19 10.08 8.32
C PHE A 227 18.06 9.21 9.24
N GLU A 228 19.37 9.45 9.33
CA GLU A 228 20.24 8.83 10.35
C GLU A 228 19.75 9.12 11.78
N LYS A 229 19.48 10.39 12.10
CA LYS A 229 19.03 10.79 13.45
C LYS A 229 17.60 10.37 13.80
N ILE A 230 16.81 9.96 12.81
CA ILE A 230 15.51 9.32 12.99
C ILE A 230 15.68 7.80 13.20
N GLU A 231 16.57 7.15 12.45
CA GLU A 231 16.88 5.72 12.56
C GLU A 231 17.63 5.34 13.86
N GLU A 232 18.37 6.29 14.44
CA GLU A 232 19.05 6.15 15.75
C GLU A 232 18.10 6.08 16.97
N VAL A 233 16.80 6.38 16.83
CA VAL A 233 15.86 6.47 17.96
C VAL A 233 14.61 5.60 17.76
N SER A 234 14.08 5.06 18.85
CA SER A 234 12.79 4.33 18.85
C SER A 234 11.58 5.23 19.14
N ALA A 235 11.78 6.36 19.84
CA ALA A 235 10.69 7.22 20.30
C ALA A 235 10.09 8.05 19.15
N ARG A 236 8.87 7.68 18.70
CA ARG A 236 8.12 8.34 17.61
C ARG A 236 8.05 9.88 17.73
N LEU A 237 7.89 10.41 18.95
CA LEU A 237 7.88 11.86 19.19
C LEU A 237 9.24 12.53 18.89
N ARG A 238 10.36 11.87 19.17
CA ARG A 238 11.70 12.40 18.87
C ARG A 238 12.01 12.33 17.37
N MET A 239 11.49 11.32 16.67
CA MET A 239 11.53 11.27 15.20
C MET A 239 10.79 12.47 14.58
N VAL A 240 9.57 12.75 15.07
CA VAL A 240 8.74 13.90 14.64
C VAL A 240 9.45 15.23 14.89
N GLU A 241 10.04 15.44 16.07
CA GLU A 241 10.80 16.65 16.38
C GLU A 241 12.03 16.82 15.47
N THR A 242 12.77 15.74 15.25
CA THR A 242 13.98 15.73 14.39
C THR A 242 13.65 16.04 12.94
N LEU A 243 12.56 15.48 12.39
CA LEU A 243 12.07 15.85 11.06
C LEU A 243 11.54 17.29 11.04
N SER A 244 10.84 17.73 12.09
CA SER A 244 10.30 19.09 12.19
C SER A 244 11.43 20.13 12.16
N ASN A 245 12.56 19.87 12.82
CA ASN A 245 13.74 20.74 12.77
C ASN A 245 14.32 20.91 11.35
N LEU A 246 14.42 19.83 10.56
CA LEU A 246 14.75 19.94 9.13
C LEU A 246 13.72 20.82 8.41
N LEU A 247 12.44 20.49 8.55
CA LEU A 247 11.36 21.18 7.84
C LEU A 247 11.29 22.68 8.19
N ARG A 248 11.55 23.08 9.43
CA ARG A 248 11.65 24.50 9.86
C ARG A 248 12.75 25.24 9.12
N SER A 249 13.93 24.64 8.98
CA SER A 249 15.02 25.21 8.17
C SER A 249 14.66 25.30 6.69
N VAL A 250 13.95 24.30 6.14
CA VAL A 250 13.49 24.34 4.74
C VAL A 250 12.47 25.46 4.53
N VAL A 251 11.52 25.65 5.45
CA VAL A 251 10.55 26.78 5.41
C VAL A 251 11.26 28.14 5.54
N ALA A 252 12.25 28.26 6.42
CA ALA A 252 12.94 29.54 6.67
C ALA A 252 13.98 29.93 5.59
N LEU A 253 14.56 28.95 4.87
CA LEU A 253 15.70 29.16 3.98
C LEU A 253 15.44 28.81 2.51
N SER A 254 14.60 27.82 2.25
CA SER A 254 14.44 27.18 0.92
C SER A 254 13.02 26.67 0.65
N PRO A 255 11.93 27.48 0.78
CA PRO A 255 10.56 27.00 0.65
C PRO A 255 10.24 26.09 -0.57
N PRO A 256 10.79 26.33 -1.77
CA PRO A 256 10.52 25.47 -2.94
C PRO A 256 11.00 24.01 -2.81
N ASP A 257 11.96 23.72 -1.92
CA ASP A 257 12.42 22.35 -1.66
C ASP A 257 11.54 21.60 -0.64
N LEU A 258 10.57 22.25 0.02
CA LEU A 258 9.70 21.65 1.03
C LEU A 258 8.93 20.43 0.50
N LEU A 259 8.31 20.57 -0.68
CA LEU A 259 7.55 19.50 -1.32
C LEU A 259 8.45 18.29 -1.70
N PRO A 260 9.61 18.46 -2.36
CA PRO A 260 10.62 17.41 -2.51
C PRO A 260 11.07 16.74 -1.20
N VAL A 261 11.32 17.51 -0.13
CA VAL A 261 11.75 16.97 1.19
C VAL A 261 10.66 16.08 1.79
N LEU A 262 9.40 16.53 1.75
CA LEU A 262 8.25 15.76 2.24
C LEU A 262 8.05 14.47 1.44
N TYR A 263 8.12 14.53 0.11
CA TYR A 263 7.98 13.35 -0.75
C TYR A 263 9.09 12.32 -0.54
N LEU A 264 10.35 12.75 -0.38
CA LEU A 264 11.46 11.85 -0.05
C LEU A 264 11.32 11.26 1.36
N SER A 265 10.82 12.02 2.33
CA SER A 265 10.52 11.53 3.69
C SER A 265 9.40 10.49 3.71
N LEU A 266 8.43 10.60 2.80
CA LEU A 266 7.36 9.61 2.58
C LEU A 266 7.74 8.47 1.63
N ASN A 267 8.92 8.53 1.00
CA ASN A 267 9.34 7.70 -0.13
C ASN A 267 8.31 7.62 -1.29
N ARG A 268 7.67 8.74 -1.64
CA ARG A 268 6.68 8.85 -2.73
C ARG A 268 7.16 9.77 -3.86
N LEU A 269 6.54 9.69 -5.03
CA LEU A 269 6.91 10.44 -6.24
C LEU A 269 5.91 11.55 -6.64
N GLY A 270 4.84 11.69 -5.87
CA GLY A 270 3.68 12.51 -6.16
C GLY A 270 2.46 12.02 -5.37
N PRO A 271 1.27 12.62 -5.60
CA PRO A 271 -0.03 12.12 -5.13
C PRO A 271 -0.34 10.72 -5.71
N PRO A 272 -0.98 9.80 -4.95
CA PRO A 272 -1.18 8.41 -5.39
C PRO A 272 -1.97 8.26 -6.70
N GLN A 273 -2.95 9.15 -6.93
CA GLN A 273 -3.79 9.13 -8.14
C GLN A 273 -3.03 9.42 -9.43
N GLN A 274 -1.81 9.98 -9.37
CA GLN A 274 -0.93 10.12 -10.54
C GLN A 274 -0.28 8.79 -10.98
N GLY A 275 -0.38 7.71 -10.19
CA GLY A 275 0.12 6.37 -10.57
C GLY A 275 1.63 6.28 -10.81
N LEU A 276 2.42 7.16 -10.21
CA LEU A 276 3.87 7.27 -10.45
C LEU A 276 4.66 6.18 -9.72
N GLU A 277 4.90 5.06 -10.40
CA GLU A 277 5.81 3.99 -9.95
C GLU A 277 7.25 4.19 -10.45
N LEU A 278 8.26 3.95 -9.61
CA LEU A 278 9.67 3.88 -10.06
C LEU A 278 9.88 2.83 -11.18
N GLY A 279 9.16 1.70 -11.12
CA GLY A 279 9.43 0.54 -11.98
C GLY A 279 10.84 -0.05 -11.75
N VAL A 280 11.37 0.10 -10.54
CA VAL A 280 12.66 -0.45 -10.09
C VAL A 280 12.36 -1.49 -9.01
N GLY A 281 12.97 -2.66 -9.12
CA GLY A 281 12.97 -3.69 -8.07
C GLY A 281 14.39 -4.15 -7.78
N ASP A 282 14.57 -4.93 -6.72
CA ASP A 282 15.88 -5.38 -6.20
C ASP A 282 16.87 -5.77 -7.30
N GLY A 283 16.47 -6.61 -8.28
CA GLY A 283 17.37 -7.04 -9.36
C GLY A 283 17.87 -5.91 -10.29
N VAL A 284 17.09 -4.84 -10.48
CA VAL A 284 17.51 -3.64 -11.24
C VAL A 284 18.42 -2.77 -10.37
N LEU A 285 18.08 -2.61 -9.09
CA LEU A 285 18.86 -1.83 -8.13
C LEU A 285 20.24 -2.47 -7.86
N LEU A 286 20.30 -3.76 -7.54
CA LEU A 286 21.54 -4.51 -7.31
C LEU A 286 22.45 -4.46 -8.55
N LYS A 287 21.88 -4.54 -9.77
CA LYS A 287 22.63 -4.37 -11.03
C LYS A 287 23.18 -2.95 -11.19
N ALA A 288 22.43 -1.92 -10.78
CA ALA A 288 22.92 -0.54 -10.80
C ALA A 288 24.01 -0.28 -9.75
N VAL A 289 23.86 -0.82 -8.53
CA VAL A 289 24.91 -0.76 -7.48
C VAL A 289 26.17 -1.48 -7.97
N ALA A 290 26.06 -2.68 -8.53
CA ALA A 290 27.20 -3.42 -9.10
C ALA A 290 27.94 -2.61 -10.17
N GLN A 291 27.22 -2.04 -11.14
CA GLN A 291 27.83 -1.17 -12.16
C GLN A 291 28.40 0.14 -11.61
N ALA A 292 27.83 0.72 -10.54
CA ALA A 292 28.33 1.94 -9.90
C ALA A 292 29.55 1.70 -8.98
N THR A 293 29.79 0.46 -8.57
CA THR A 293 30.81 0.08 -7.57
C THR A 293 31.88 -0.86 -8.12
N GLY A 294 31.76 -1.30 -9.38
CA GLY A 294 32.70 -2.20 -10.05
C GLY A 294 32.72 -3.64 -9.50
N ARG A 295 31.87 -3.97 -8.53
CA ARG A 295 31.78 -5.29 -7.90
C ARG A 295 30.92 -6.25 -8.74
N GLN A 296 31.17 -7.55 -8.57
CA GLN A 296 30.33 -8.58 -9.17
C GLN A 296 28.92 -8.56 -8.55
N LEU A 297 27.89 -8.74 -9.39
CA LEU A 297 26.49 -8.69 -8.98
C LEU A 297 26.14 -9.69 -7.87
N GLU A 298 26.71 -10.89 -7.94
CA GLU A 298 26.36 -11.96 -7.00
C GLU A 298 26.97 -11.75 -5.60
N SER A 299 28.18 -11.15 -5.52
CA SER A 299 28.75 -10.68 -4.25
C SER A 299 27.88 -9.61 -3.59
N ILE A 300 27.31 -8.69 -4.39
CA ILE A 300 26.36 -7.68 -3.90
C ILE A 300 25.02 -8.29 -3.50
N ARG A 301 24.53 -9.33 -4.18
CA ARG A 301 23.31 -10.04 -3.80
C ARG A 301 23.49 -10.74 -2.45
N ALA A 302 24.59 -11.48 -2.28
CA ALA A 302 24.90 -12.19 -1.04
C ALA A 302 24.99 -11.22 0.15
N GLU A 303 25.80 -10.17 0.04
CA GLU A 303 25.96 -9.17 1.12
C GLU A 303 24.64 -8.42 1.43
N ALA A 304 23.76 -8.24 0.43
CA ALA A 304 22.46 -7.60 0.62
C ALA A 304 21.39 -8.53 1.24
N ALA A 305 21.57 -9.84 1.12
CA ALA A 305 20.77 -10.84 1.83
C ALA A 305 21.26 -10.97 3.28
N GLU A 306 22.56 -11.16 3.48
CA GLU A 306 23.26 -11.23 4.77
C GLU A 306 22.95 -10.02 5.68
N LYS A 307 23.20 -8.81 5.18
CA LYS A 307 22.91 -7.55 5.92
C LYS A 307 21.43 -7.18 5.91
N GLY A 308 20.60 -7.92 5.16
CA GLY A 308 19.18 -7.62 4.96
C GLY A 308 18.88 -6.23 4.38
N ASP A 309 19.87 -5.48 3.86
CA ASP A 309 19.76 -4.06 3.47
C ASP A 309 20.68 -3.68 2.30
N VAL A 310 20.07 -3.35 1.15
CA VAL A 310 20.80 -2.90 -0.06
C VAL A 310 21.49 -1.54 0.16
N GLY A 311 20.99 -0.71 1.08
CA GLY A 311 21.57 0.59 1.42
C GLY A 311 22.93 0.48 2.10
N LEU A 312 23.06 -0.46 3.03
CA LEU A 312 24.34 -0.71 3.70
C LEU A 312 25.39 -1.24 2.72
N VAL A 313 25.00 -2.10 1.77
CA VAL A 313 25.91 -2.58 0.71
C VAL A 313 26.32 -1.44 -0.23
N ALA A 314 25.37 -0.59 -0.64
CA ALA A 314 25.64 0.55 -1.51
C ALA A 314 26.60 1.55 -0.86
N GLU A 315 26.39 1.89 0.42
CA GLU A 315 27.23 2.81 1.20
C GLU A 315 28.66 2.28 1.42
N ASN A 316 28.81 1.04 1.88
CA ASN A 316 30.14 0.43 2.12
C ASN A 316 30.91 0.20 0.81
N SER A 317 30.21 -0.08 -0.29
CA SER A 317 30.80 -0.15 -1.64
C SER A 317 31.09 1.23 -2.25
N ARG A 318 30.62 2.31 -1.61
CA ARG A 318 30.81 3.71 -2.06
C ARG A 318 31.94 4.41 -1.34
N SER A 319 32.09 4.19 -0.03
CA SER A 319 33.20 4.71 0.78
C SER A 319 34.57 4.17 0.35
N THR A 320 34.60 2.98 -0.27
CA THR A 320 35.81 2.27 -0.71
C THR A 320 36.38 2.72 -2.05
N GLN A 321 35.62 3.39 -2.93
CA GLN A 321 36.18 3.93 -4.19
C GLN A 321 36.45 5.44 -4.10
N ARG A 322 37.70 5.84 -4.28
CA ARG A 322 38.14 7.24 -4.23
C ARG A 322 38.22 7.85 -5.64
N LEU A 323 37.28 8.71 -5.98
CA LEU A 323 37.35 9.55 -7.19
C LEU A 323 38.44 10.62 -7.03
N MET A 324 39.17 10.94 -8.09
CA MET A 324 40.15 12.05 -8.08
C MET A 324 39.47 13.42 -7.90
N LEU A 325 38.31 13.60 -8.54
CA LEU A 325 37.41 14.74 -8.35
C LEU A 325 35.98 14.20 -8.27
N PRO A 326 35.26 14.34 -7.14
CA PRO A 326 33.85 13.98 -7.07
C PRO A 326 33.00 15.02 -7.82
N PRO A 327 31.82 14.63 -8.36
CA PRO A 327 30.85 15.58 -8.90
C PRO A 327 30.30 16.52 -7.80
N PRO A 328 29.59 17.61 -8.16
CA PRO A 328 28.94 18.49 -7.19
C PRO A 328 28.01 17.71 -6.24
N PRO A 329 27.79 18.20 -4.99
CA PRO A 329 26.89 17.57 -4.04
C PRO A 329 25.47 17.41 -4.60
N LEU A 330 24.78 16.34 -4.20
CA LEU A 330 23.37 16.15 -4.53
C LEU A 330 22.50 17.19 -3.80
N SER A 331 21.50 17.74 -4.49
CA SER A 331 20.43 18.54 -3.88
C SER A 331 19.13 17.74 -3.82
N THR A 332 18.31 18.02 -2.82
CA THR A 332 17.08 17.25 -2.54
C THR A 332 16.09 17.27 -3.71
N SER A 333 15.79 18.44 -4.28
CA SER A 333 15.04 18.56 -5.53
C SER A 333 15.71 17.88 -6.73
N GLY A 334 17.04 17.80 -6.77
CA GLY A 334 17.78 17.07 -7.80
C GLY A 334 17.52 15.57 -7.73
N VAL A 335 17.65 14.97 -6.54
CA VAL A 335 17.38 13.54 -6.31
C VAL A 335 15.90 13.22 -6.56
N PHE A 336 14.98 14.02 -6.04
CA PHE A 336 13.54 13.85 -6.26
C PHE A 336 13.16 13.89 -7.75
N ASN A 337 13.68 14.87 -8.50
CA ASN A 337 13.46 14.95 -9.94
C ASN A 337 14.07 13.75 -10.67
N LYS A 338 15.22 13.21 -10.25
CA LYS A 338 15.76 11.96 -10.82
C LYS A 338 14.93 10.72 -10.50
N PHE A 339 14.24 10.67 -9.37
CA PHE A 339 13.25 9.62 -9.10
C PHE A 339 12.00 9.76 -9.98
N ARG A 340 11.53 10.99 -10.26
CA ARG A 340 10.43 11.22 -11.24
C ARG A 340 10.87 10.93 -12.69
N ASP A 341 12.11 11.23 -13.08
CA ASP A 341 12.68 10.85 -14.37
C ASP A 341 12.71 9.31 -14.53
N ILE A 342 13.16 8.59 -13.49
CA ILE A 342 13.16 7.12 -13.44
C ILE A 342 11.74 6.57 -13.62
N ALA A 343 10.73 7.13 -12.95
CA ALA A 343 9.34 6.68 -13.08
C ALA A 343 8.77 6.91 -14.49
N ARG A 344 8.99 8.09 -15.08
CA ARG A 344 8.52 8.47 -16.42
C ARG A 344 9.10 7.63 -17.56
N LEU A 345 10.22 6.94 -17.35
CA LEU A 345 10.84 6.08 -18.36
C LEU A 345 10.04 4.79 -18.59
N THR A 346 9.33 4.72 -19.72
CA THR A 346 8.57 3.56 -20.21
C THR A 346 9.13 3.05 -21.55
N GLY A 347 8.57 1.96 -22.09
CA GLY A 347 8.94 1.40 -23.39
C GLY A 347 10.23 0.56 -23.41
N SER A 348 10.69 0.20 -24.61
CA SER A 348 11.91 -0.59 -24.83
C SER A 348 13.18 0.14 -24.37
N ALA A 349 14.18 -0.62 -23.90
CA ALA A 349 15.44 -0.12 -23.33
C ALA A 349 15.31 0.83 -22.10
N SER A 350 14.09 1.10 -21.61
CA SER A 350 13.85 1.94 -20.42
C SER A 350 14.63 1.49 -19.20
N THR A 351 14.72 0.18 -18.94
CA THR A 351 15.48 -0.38 -17.80
C THR A 351 16.96 -0.01 -17.83
N ALA A 352 17.59 0.09 -19.00
CA ALA A 352 18.98 0.54 -19.12
C ALA A 352 19.10 2.03 -18.74
N LYS A 353 18.25 2.88 -19.31
CA LYS A 353 18.18 4.32 -18.97
C LYS A 353 17.93 4.56 -17.47
N LYS A 354 17.05 3.76 -16.83
CA LYS A 354 16.84 3.80 -15.37
C LYS A 354 18.12 3.44 -14.60
N ILE A 355 18.82 2.36 -15.00
CA ILE A 355 20.10 1.96 -14.40
C ILE A 355 21.15 3.07 -14.52
N ASP A 356 21.25 3.75 -15.66
CA ASP A 356 22.22 4.83 -15.86
C ASP A 356 21.94 6.08 -15.01
N ILE A 357 20.67 6.46 -14.81
CA ILE A 357 20.31 7.53 -13.85
C ILE A 357 20.69 7.12 -12.42
N ILE A 358 20.40 5.88 -12.02
CA ILE A 358 20.73 5.35 -10.68
C ILE A 358 22.25 5.32 -10.46
N LYS A 359 23.04 4.92 -11.47
CA LYS A 359 24.51 4.99 -11.43
C LYS A 359 25.00 6.44 -11.29
N GLY A 360 24.41 7.38 -12.03
CA GLY A 360 24.73 8.81 -11.94
C GLY A 360 24.50 9.38 -10.54
N LEU A 361 23.41 8.98 -9.87
CA LEU A 361 23.17 9.31 -8.46
C LEU A 361 24.24 8.70 -7.54
N PHE A 362 24.51 7.39 -7.65
CA PHE A 362 25.50 6.73 -6.80
C PHE A 362 26.92 7.27 -6.97
N VAL A 363 27.34 7.67 -8.18
CA VAL A 363 28.65 8.32 -8.41
C VAL A 363 28.77 9.68 -7.69
N ALA A 364 27.65 10.33 -7.38
CA ALA A 364 27.61 11.60 -6.66
C ALA A 364 27.38 11.49 -5.14
N CYS A 365 26.87 10.35 -4.66
CA CYS A 365 26.63 10.10 -3.23
C CYS A 365 27.89 10.29 -2.38
N ARG A 366 27.72 10.99 -1.26
CA ARG A 366 28.71 11.18 -0.19
C ARG A 366 28.13 10.63 1.12
N HIS A 367 28.97 10.02 1.96
CA HIS A 367 28.54 9.44 3.23
C HIS A 367 27.28 8.55 3.08
N SER A 368 26.27 8.77 3.90
CA SER A 368 25.02 8.01 3.97
C SER A 368 24.04 8.25 2.81
N GLU A 369 24.29 9.20 1.89
CA GLU A 369 23.39 9.47 0.75
C GLU A 369 23.12 8.20 -0.08
N ALA A 370 24.14 7.33 -0.23
CA ALA A 370 23.99 6.05 -0.93
C ALA A 370 23.05 5.07 -0.21
N ARG A 371 23.05 5.07 1.13
CA ARG A 371 22.18 4.22 1.95
C ARG A 371 20.71 4.54 1.67
N TYR A 372 20.34 5.81 1.79
CA TYR A 372 18.96 6.24 1.65
C TYR A 372 18.48 6.28 0.20
N ILE A 373 19.33 6.60 -0.79
CA ILE A 373 18.96 6.47 -2.21
C ILE A 373 18.66 5.02 -2.59
N ALA A 374 19.50 4.05 -2.17
CA ALA A 374 19.24 2.64 -2.43
C ALA A 374 17.99 2.13 -1.71
N ARG A 375 17.80 2.50 -0.44
CA ARG A 375 16.59 2.17 0.33
C ARG A 375 15.34 2.74 -0.32
N SER A 376 15.33 4.02 -0.72
CA SER A 376 14.24 4.62 -1.49
C SER A 376 13.92 3.85 -2.77
N LEU A 377 14.93 3.53 -3.58
CA LEU A 377 14.77 2.81 -4.85
C LEU A 377 14.30 1.35 -4.68
N SER A 378 14.53 0.74 -3.52
CA SER A 378 13.99 -0.57 -3.13
C SER A 378 12.55 -0.51 -2.56
N GLY A 379 12.02 0.69 -2.32
CA GLY A 379 10.73 0.91 -1.65
C GLY A 379 10.76 0.77 -0.12
N ARG A 380 11.94 0.66 0.52
CA ARG A 380 12.09 0.28 1.93
C ARG A 380 12.97 1.28 2.70
N LEU A 381 12.42 2.46 3.04
CA LEU A 381 13.20 3.56 3.66
C LEU A 381 13.59 3.33 5.13
N ARG A 382 12.82 2.52 5.88
CA ARG A 382 13.14 1.97 7.23
C ARG A 382 13.29 2.96 8.39
N LEU A 383 12.73 4.15 8.28
CA LEU A 383 12.90 5.21 9.31
C LEU A 383 12.11 4.99 10.62
N GLY A 384 11.15 4.06 10.68
CA GLY A 384 10.13 4.05 11.75
C GLY A 384 9.15 5.25 11.69
N LEU A 385 9.31 6.12 10.69
CA LEU A 385 8.55 7.34 10.47
C LEU A 385 7.66 7.15 9.24
N ALA A 386 6.33 7.21 9.43
CA ALA A 386 5.30 7.03 8.40
C ALA A 386 4.45 8.30 8.18
N GLU A 387 3.42 8.22 7.34
CA GLU A 387 2.56 9.34 6.89
C GLU A 387 2.09 10.25 8.06
N GLN A 388 1.59 9.67 9.14
CA GLN A 388 1.11 10.41 10.32
C GLN A 388 2.20 11.19 11.07
N SER A 389 3.44 10.68 11.07
CA SER A 389 4.59 11.36 11.68
C SER A 389 5.13 12.48 10.78
N VAL A 390 5.08 12.32 9.44
CA VAL A 390 5.42 13.42 8.51
C VAL A 390 4.42 14.56 8.65
N LEU A 391 3.11 14.27 8.73
CA LEU A 391 2.08 15.28 8.93
C LEU A 391 2.22 15.99 10.30
N ALA A 392 2.55 15.27 11.36
CA ALA A 392 2.85 15.88 12.66
C ALA A 392 4.08 16.80 12.60
N ALA A 393 5.16 16.36 11.96
CA ALA A 393 6.40 17.14 11.82
C ALA A 393 6.20 18.39 10.95
N LEU A 394 5.39 18.30 9.89
CA LEU A 394 5.05 19.40 8.99
C LEU A 394 4.18 20.44 9.69
N ALA A 395 3.10 20.04 10.38
CA ALA A 395 2.28 20.95 11.18
C ALA A 395 3.15 21.67 12.22
N GLN A 396 3.92 20.92 13.01
CA GLN A 396 4.84 21.50 13.98
C GLN A 396 5.85 22.46 13.34
N ALA A 397 6.35 22.17 12.13
CA ALA A 397 7.31 23.03 11.47
C ALA A 397 6.71 24.38 11.06
N VAL A 398 5.55 24.39 10.40
CA VAL A 398 4.91 25.63 9.95
C VAL A 398 4.24 26.41 11.08
N SER A 399 3.81 25.75 12.16
CA SER A 399 3.31 26.43 13.35
C SER A 399 4.45 27.10 14.15
N LEU A 400 5.60 26.44 14.32
CA LEU A 400 6.74 27.03 15.04
C LEU A 400 7.52 28.05 14.18
N THR A 401 7.59 27.86 12.87
CA THR A 401 8.35 28.71 11.96
C THR A 401 7.42 29.07 10.78
N PRO A 402 6.60 30.13 10.92
CA PRO A 402 5.59 30.48 9.92
C PRO A 402 6.18 30.73 8.52
N PRO A 403 5.52 30.25 7.45
CA PRO A 403 5.91 30.56 6.07
C PRO A 403 5.55 32.01 5.70
N GLY A 404 5.98 32.46 4.52
CA GLY A 404 5.62 33.77 3.96
C GLY A 404 6.33 34.98 4.59
N GLN A 405 7.19 34.78 5.59
CA GLN A 405 7.98 35.86 6.21
C GLN A 405 9.09 36.38 5.28
N GLU A 406 9.36 37.69 5.34
CA GLU A 406 10.56 38.27 4.76
C GLU A 406 11.83 37.70 5.43
N PHE A 407 12.95 37.65 4.71
CA PHE A 407 14.21 37.12 5.24
C PHE A 407 15.11 38.27 5.78
N PRO A 408 15.66 38.16 7.01
CA PRO A 408 15.55 37.04 7.95
C PRO A 408 14.20 37.01 8.68
N PRO A 409 13.56 35.83 8.84
CA PRO A 409 12.24 35.72 9.47
C PRO A 409 12.26 36.18 10.93
N ALA A 410 11.39 37.13 11.25
CA ALA A 410 11.24 37.66 12.61
C ALA A 410 10.80 36.60 13.63
N MET A 411 10.08 35.56 13.17
CA MET A 411 9.56 34.47 14.00
C MET A 411 10.11 33.11 13.57
N VAL A 412 11.15 32.64 14.26
CA VAL A 412 11.76 31.31 14.08
C VAL A 412 11.24 30.24 15.06
N ASP A 413 10.59 30.65 16.15
CA ASP A 413 9.94 29.76 17.12
C ASP A 413 8.74 30.46 17.79
N ALA A 414 7.56 30.37 17.18
CA ALA A 414 6.30 30.86 17.72
C ALA A 414 5.78 30.08 18.95
N GLY A 415 6.48 29.00 19.35
CA GLY A 415 6.28 28.35 20.65
C GLY A 415 7.01 29.08 21.79
N LYS A 416 8.03 29.90 21.49
CA LYS A 416 8.85 30.60 22.47
C LYS A 416 8.06 31.73 23.15
N GLY A 417 7.60 31.47 24.37
CA GLY A 417 6.73 32.36 25.16
C GLY A 417 5.41 31.71 25.59
N LYS A 418 5.07 30.53 25.05
CA LYS A 418 4.02 29.66 25.58
C LYS A 418 4.63 28.75 26.68
N THR A 419 3.83 28.32 27.67
CA THR A 419 4.25 27.22 28.57
C THR A 419 4.32 25.89 27.81
N ALA A 420 4.92 24.86 28.40
CA ALA A 420 5.04 23.55 27.74
C ALA A 420 3.68 22.94 27.39
N GLU A 421 2.69 23.12 28.29
CA GLU A 421 1.32 22.62 28.20
C GLU A 421 0.56 23.37 27.10
N VAL A 422 0.56 24.70 27.13
CA VAL A 422 -0.09 25.55 26.11
C VAL A 422 0.56 25.35 24.73
N ARG A 423 1.87 25.15 24.68
CA ARG A 423 2.59 24.81 23.43
C ARG A 423 2.20 23.42 22.93
N LYS A 424 2.00 22.43 23.81
CA LYS A 424 1.57 21.09 23.45
C LYS A 424 0.16 21.12 22.84
N THR A 425 -0.84 21.63 23.56
CA THR A 425 -2.24 21.66 23.08
C THR A 425 -2.38 22.37 21.74
N TRP A 426 -1.73 23.53 21.58
CA TRP A 426 -1.71 24.27 20.32
C TRP A 426 -1.09 23.47 19.16
N LEU A 427 0.01 22.75 19.39
CA LEU A 427 0.62 21.91 18.35
C LEU A 427 -0.24 20.68 18.03
N GLU A 428 -1.00 20.15 19.00
CA GLU A 428 -1.94 19.06 18.79
C GLU A 428 -3.16 19.51 17.94
N GLU A 429 -3.75 20.67 18.25
CA GLU A 429 -4.80 21.32 17.44
C GLU A 429 -4.35 21.56 15.99
N GLN A 430 -3.17 22.16 15.80
CA GLN A 430 -2.62 22.46 14.48
C GLN A 430 -2.27 21.16 13.72
N SER A 431 -1.76 20.13 14.40
CA SER A 431 -1.54 18.81 13.80
C SER A 431 -2.85 18.16 13.36
N MET A 432 -3.93 18.30 14.14
CA MET A 432 -5.25 17.79 13.78
C MET A 432 -5.87 18.55 12.60
N ALA A 433 -5.70 19.87 12.51
CA ALA A 433 -6.14 20.65 11.35
C ALA A 433 -5.46 20.20 10.04
N LEU A 434 -4.13 20.03 10.05
CA LEU A 434 -3.40 19.53 8.88
C LEU A 434 -3.80 18.08 8.53
N LYS A 435 -3.91 17.20 9.53
CA LYS A 435 -4.33 15.80 9.33
C LYS A 435 -5.73 15.72 8.74
N GLN A 436 -6.72 16.45 9.28
CA GLN A 436 -8.08 16.46 8.73
C GLN A 436 -8.10 16.93 7.27
N THR A 437 -7.34 17.98 6.94
CA THR A 437 -7.26 18.48 5.58
C THR A 437 -6.57 17.50 4.64
N PHE A 438 -5.47 16.86 5.06
CA PHE A 438 -4.81 15.80 4.28
C PHE A 438 -5.67 14.53 4.16
N CYS A 439 -6.52 14.26 5.14
CA CYS A 439 -7.48 13.18 5.11
C CYS A 439 -8.55 13.41 4.02
N GLU A 440 -9.13 14.62 3.96
CA GLU A 440 -10.07 15.03 2.91
C GLU A 440 -9.40 15.22 1.53
N VAL A 441 -8.13 15.66 1.50
CA VAL A 441 -7.33 15.97 0.30
C VAL A 441 -5.90 15.43 0.47
N PRO A 442 -5.63 14.13 0.19
CA PRO A 442 -4.33 13.46 0.40
C PRO A 442 -3.28 13.79 -0.67
N ASP A 443 -3.16 15.07 -1.00
CA ASP A 443 -2.43 15.60 -2.14
C ASP A 443 -1.50 16.75 -1.68
N LEU A 444 -0.20 16.46 -1.61
CA LEU A 444 0.80 17.47 -1.23
C LEU A 444 1.14 18.45 -2.34
N ASP A 445 0.94 18.09 -3.63
CA ASP A 445 1.07 19.03 -4.75
C ASP A 445 0.03 20.17 -4.59
N ARG A 446 -1.13 19.89 -3.95
CA ARG A 446 -2.15 20.90 -3.57
C ARG A 446 -1.92 21.56 -2.21
N ILE A 447 -1.65 20.77 -1.17
CA ILE A 447 -1.57 21.29 0.21
C ILE A 447 -0.36 22.20 0.42
N VAL A 448 0.82 21.84 -0.10
CA VAL A 448 2.06 22.56 0.26
C VAL A 448 2.09 24.00 -0.28
N PRO A 449 1.66 24.30 -1.53
CA PRO A 449 1.55 25.69 -2.01
C PRO A 449 0.62 26.54 -1.14
N LEU A 450 -0.60 26.07 -0.88
CA LEU A 450 -1.59 26.80 -0.07
C LEU A 450 -1.15 26.98 1.39
N LEU A 451 -0.41 26.00 1.93
CA LEU A 451 0.18 26.08 3.27
C LEU A 451 1.30 27.13 3.35
N LEU A 452 2.07 27.30 2.27
CA LEU A 452 3.12 28.33 2.17
C LEU A 452 2.54 29.74 1.91
N GLU A 453 1.40 29.84 1.23
CA GLU A 453 0.79 31.12 0.84
C GLU A 453 -0.18 31.68 1.89
N HIS A 454 -1.00 30.83 2.53
CA HIS A 454 -2.08 31.25 3.44
C HIS A 454 -1.90 30.77 4.89
N GLY A 455 -0.88 29.95 5.16
CA GLY A 455 -0.66 29.34 6.46
C GLY A 455 -1.66 28.23 6.81
N LEU A 456 -1.45 27.60 7.97
CA LEU A 456 -2.17 26.39 8.35
C LEU A 456 -3.64 26.65 8.76
N GLU A 457 -3.92 27.77 9.43
CA GLU A 457 -5.27 28.08 9.94
C GLU A 457 -6.30 28.35 8.83
N GLN A 458 -5.85 28.86 7.68
CA GLN A 458 -6.72 29.08 6.52
C GLN A 458 -6.89 27.82 5.67
N LEU A 459 -5.98 26.83 5.77
CA LEU A 459 -5.93 25.67 4.87
C LEU A 459 -7.29 24.94 4.65
N PRO A 460 -8.15 24.71 5.67
CA PRO A 460 -9.47 24.07 5.49
C PRO A 460 -10.51 24.92 4.73
N LYS A 461 -10.19 26.18 4.40
CA LYS A 461 -11.01 27.03 3.52
C LYS A 461 -10.68 26.81 2.05
N HIS A 462 -9.42 26.49 1.73
CA HIS A 462 -8.91 26.32 0.36
C HIS A 462 -8.83 24.85 -0.07
N CYS A 463 -8.49 23.95 0.86
CA CYS A 463 -8.54 22.49 0.66
C CYS A 463 -9.77 21.92 1.39
N ARG A 464 -10.71 21.36 0.63
CA ARG A 464 -11.94 20.71 1.12
C ARG A 464 -12.22 19.44 0.32
N LEU A 465 -12.92 18.49 0.93
CA LEU A 465 -13.47 17.35 0.19
C LEU A 465 -14.28 17.81 -1.03
N SER A 466 -13.98 17.25 -2.20
CA SER A 466 -14.65 17.56 -3.47
C SER A 466 -14.63 16.34 -4.39
N PRO A 467 -15.72 16.05 -5.14
CA PRO A 467 -15.74 14.98 -6.13
C PRO A 467 -14.59 15.11 -7.14
N GLY A 468 -13.96 13.98 -7.48
CA GLY A 468 -12.81 13.91 -8.39
C GLY A 468 -11.45 14.06 -7.71
N VAL A 469 -11.40 14.38 -6.41
CA VAL A 469 -10.20 14.24 -5.56
C VAL A 469 -10.44 13.07 -4.60
N PRO A 470 -9.65 11.98 -4.64
CA PRO A 470 -9.86 10.85 -3.74
C PRO A 470 -9.61 11.24 -2.29
N LEU A 471 -10.44 10.77 -1.36
CA LEU A 471 -10.17 10.89 0.08
C LEU A 471 -9.58 9.59 0.64
N LYS A 472 -8.95 9.68 1.81
CA LYS A 472 -8.58 8.47 2.57
C LYS A 472 -9.85 7.71 3.01
N PRO A 473 -9.91 6.37 2.89
CA PRO A 473 -11.05 5.62 3.40
C PRO A 473 -11.03 5.52 4.93
N MET A 474 -12.21 5.41 5.55
CA MET A 474 -12.36 4.97 6.94
C MET A 474 -11.98 3.48 7.07
N LEU A 475 -11.23 3.11 8.12
CA LEU A 475 -10.67 1.77 8.31
C LEU A 475 -11.20 1.11 9.59
N ALA A 476 -11.35 -0.22 9.57
CA ALA A 476 -11.93 -0.99 10.67
C ALA A 476 -10.90 -1.79 11.50
N HIS A 477 -11.12 -1.78 12.82
CA HIS A 477 -10.35 -2.54 13.79
C HIS A 477 -10.69 -4.05 13.73
N PRO A 478 -9.73 -4.99 13.85
CA PRO A 478 -10.04 -6.41 14.09
C PRO A 478 -10.69 -6.62 15.46
N THR A 479 -11.57 -7.62 15.56
CA THR A 479 -12.32 -7.98 16.77
C THR A 479 -12.49 -9.50 16.82
N ARG A 480 -12.20 -10.13 17.96
CA ARG A 480 -12.09 -11.60 18.13
C ARG A 480 -13.39 -12.28 18.59
N GLY A 481 -14.48 -11.54 18.81
CA GLY A 481 -15.77 -12.14 19.15
C GLY A 481 -16.89 -11.12 19.35
N VAL A 482 -18.15 -11.60 19.32
CA VAL A 482 -19.35 -10.76 19.52
C VAL A 482 -19.34 -10.05 20.88
N SER A 483 -18.85 -10.72 21.93
CA SER A 483 -18.72 -10.13 23.27
C SER A 483 -17.75 -8.95 23.32
N GLU A 484 -16.72 -8.92 22.45
CA GLU A 484 -15.80 -7.79 22.33
C GLU A 484 -16.47 -6.61 21.61
N VAL A 485 -17.29 -6.86 20.58
CA VAL A 485 -18.14 -5.85 19.92
C VAL A 485 -19.03 -5.14 20.95
N LEU A 486 -19.78 -5.91 21.74
CA LEU A 486 -20.67 -5.34 22.77
C LEU A 486 -19.90 -4.58 23.85
N LYS A 487 -18.77 -5.13 24.34
CA LYS A 487 -17.89 -4.43 25.29
C LYS A 487 -17.30 -3.13 24.71
N ARG A 488 -17.16 -3.02 23.40
CA ARG A 488 -16.58 -1.83 22.74
C ARG A 488 -17.61 -0.73 22.43
N PHE A 489 -18.88 -1.10 22.23
CA PHE A 489 -19.95 -0.16 21.91
C PHE A 489 -20.90 0.14 23.08
N GLU A 490 -20.86 -0.62 24.16
CA GLU A 490 -21.67 -0.40 25.38
C GLU A 490 -23.17 -0.32 25.04
N GLU A 491 -23.81 0.84 25.22
CA GLU A 491 -25.23 1.05 24.87
C GLU A 491 -25.44 1.71 23.48
N ALA A 492 -24.37 2.00 22.73
CA ALA A 492 -24.46 2.65 21.43
C ALA A 492 -25.12 1.75 20.37
N ALA A 493 -26.16 2.26 19.71
CA ALA A 493 -26.79 1.57 18.58
C ALA A 493 -25.80 1.39 17.42
N PHE A 494 -25.71 0.17 16.90
CA PHE A 494 -24.85 -0.20 15.78
C PHE A 494 -25.61 -1.04 14.74
N THR A 495 -25.01 -1.17 13.55
CA THR A 495 -25.46 -2.03 12.46
C THR A 495 -24.37 -3.05 12.13
N CYS A 496 -24.77 -4.29 11.87
CA CYS A 496 -23.93 -5.32 11.29
C CYS A 496 -24.18 -5.36 9.79
N GLU A 497 -23.13 -5.30 8.97
CA GLU A 497 -23.19 -5.40 7.51
C GLU A 497 -22.30 -6.53 6.99
N TYR A 498 -22.66 -7.15 5.87
CA TYR A 498 -21.82 -8.17 5.24
C TYR A 498 -20.48 -7.61 4.78
N LYS A 499 -19.40 -8.32 5.12
CA LYS A 499 -18.04 -7.99 4.70
C LYS A 499 -17.69 -8.73 3.40
N TYR A 500 -18.17 -8.20 2.29
CA TYR A 500 -17.88 -8.73 0.96
C TYR A 500 -16.37 -8.89 0.66
N ASP A 501 -16.02 -9.92 -0.10
CA ASP A 501 -14.65 -10.21 -0.54
C ASP A 501 -14.39 -9.65 -1.95
N GLY A 502 -14.02 -8.37 -2.02
CA GLY A 502 -13.89 -7.64 -3.28
C GLY A 502 -12.72 -6.65 -3.32
N GLN A 503 -12.90 -5.57 -4.08
CA GLN A 503 -11.98 -4.43 -4.10
C GLN A 503 -12.73 -3.13 -3.90
N ARG A 504 -12.55 -2.51 -2.73
CA ARG A 504 -13.11 -1.20 -2.37
C ARG A 504 -12.89 -0.17 -3.48
N ALA A 505 -14.01 0.33 -3.99
CA ALA A 505 -14.11 1.30 -5.06
C ALA A 505 -14.82 2.55 -4.53
N GLN A 506 -14.06 3.63 -4.40
CA GLN A 506 -14.57 4.94 -3.99
C GLN A 506 -15.01 5.66 -5.27
N ILE A 507 -16.33 5.83 -5.46
CA ILE A 507 -16.91 6.29 -6.73
C ILE A 507 -17.33 7.76 -6.59
N HIS A 508 -16.70 8.62 -7.37
CA HIS A 508 -16.95 10.06 -7.41
C HIS A 508 -17.71 10.39 -8.69
N VAL A 509 -18.76 11.20 -8.56
CA VAL A 509 -19.44 11.83 -9.69
C VAL A 509 -19.42 13.34 -9.50
N LEU A 510 -18.79 14.03 -10.44
CA LEU A 510 -18.63 15.48 -10.45
C LEU A 510 -19.88 16.15 -11.03
N GLU A 511 -20.07 17.43 -10.70
CA GLU A 511 -21.04 18.27 -11.39
C GLU A 511 -20.65 18.40 -12.87
N GLY A 512 -21.61 18.16 -13.77
CA GLY A 512 -21.35 17.94 -15.20
C GLY A 512 -21.22 16.46 -15.60
N GLY A 513 -21.16 15.52 -14.65
CA GLY A 513 -21.29 14.08 -14.89
C GLY A 513 -20.00 13.31 -15.18
N GLU A 514 -18.82 13.91 -15.00
CA GLU A 514 -17.57 13.15 -15.02
C GLU A 514 -17.54 12.14 -13.86
N VAL A 515 -17.15 10.89 -14.14
CA VAL A 515 -17.07 9.79 -13.15
C VAL A 515 -15.61 9.43 -12.90
N LYS A 516 -15.21 9.29 -11.65
CA LYS A 516 -13.90 8.75 -11.25
C LYS A 516 -14.04 7.66 -10.20
N ILE A 517 -13.19 6.64 -10.28
CA ILE A 517 -13.22 5.48 -9.38
C ILE A 517 -11.83 5.30 -8.80
N PHE A 518 -11.69 5.37 -7.48
CA PHE A 518 -10.40 5.27 -6.81
C PHE A 518 -10.29 4.01 -5.94
N SER A 519 -9.08 3.48 -5.81
CA SER A 519 -8.76 2.36 -4.92
C SER A 519 -8.71 2.78 -3.45
N ARG A 520 -8.74 1.81 -2.54
CA ARG A 520 -8.44 2.01 -1.10
C ARG A 520 -7.16 2.82 -0.84
N ASN A 521 -6.20 2.78 -1.77
CA ASN A 521 -4.90 3.47 -1.68
C ASN A 521 -4.83 4.75 -2.55
N GLN A 522 -5.98 5.30 -2.94
CA GLN A 522 -6.12 6.52 -3.75
C GLN A 522 -5.57 6.38 -5.19
N GLU A 523 -5.36 5.16 -5.69
CA GLU A 523 -4.97 4.91 -7.08
C GLU A 523 -6.17 5.11 -8.01
N ASP A 524 -5.97 5.69 -9.20
CA ASP A 524 -7.04 5.84 -10.19
C ASP A 524 -7.35 4.49 -10.88
N ASN A 525 -8.57 4.00 -10.68
CA ASN A 525 -9.15 2.78 -11.25
C ASN A 525 -10.24 3.10 -12.31
N THR A 526 -10.42 4.35 -12.72
CA THR A 526 -11.49 4.77 -13.64
C THR A 526 -11.41 3.98 -14.96
N GLY A 527 -10.22 3.88 -15.55
CA GLY A 527 -9.95 3.07 -16.76
C GLY A 527 -9.93 1.55 -16.56
N LYS A 528 -10.27 1.03 -15.37
CA LYS A 528 -10.42 -0.41 -15.07
C LYS A 528 -11.88 -0.88 -15.16
N TYR A 529 -12.83 0.05 -15.00
CA TYR A 529 -14.26 -0.26 -14.81
C TYR A 529 -15.20 0.58 -15.69
N PRO A 530 -15.09 0.55 -17.03
CA PRO A 530 -16.03 1.25 -17.92
C PRO A 530 -17.46 0.73 -17.75
N ASP A 531 -17.62 -0.54 -17.36
CA ASP A 531 -18.89 -1.16 -16.99
C ASP A 531 -19.54 -0.48 -15.78
N ILE A 532 -18.78 -0.09 -14.74
CA ILE A 532 -19.33 0.71 -13.64
C ILE A 532 -19.73 2.09 -14.14
N ILE A 533 -18.88 2.76 -14.92
CA ILE A 533 -19.12 4.11 -15.44
C ILE A 533 -20.42 4.15 -16.26
N SER A 534 -20.64 3.17 -17.15
CA SER A 534 -21.87 3.05 -17.94
C SER A 534 -23.15 2.80 -17.11
N ARG A 535 -23.01 2.32 -15.87
CA ARG A 535 -24.12 2.00 -14.96
C ARG A 535 -24.47 3.16 -14.01
N ILE A 536 -23.60 4.16 -13.86
CA ILE A 536 -23.86 5.35 -13.03
C ILE A 536 -25.22 6.03 -13.31
N PRO A 537 -25.69 6.17 -14.57
CA PRO A 537 -27.00 6.76 -14.84
C PRO A 537 -28.20 5.90 -14.40
N LYS A 538 -28.02 4.59 -14.17
CA LYS A 538 -29.08 3.70 -13.66
C LYS A 538 -29.21 3.76 -12.13
N ILE A 539 -28.08 3.82 -11.42
CA ILE A 539 -28.03 3.62 -9.96
C ILE A 539 -28.37 4.87 -9.16
N LYS A 540 -28.41 6.06 -9.77
CA LYS A 540 -28.68 7.33 -9.08
C LYS A 540 -30.03 7.92 -9.53
N LEU A 541 -30.76 8.56 -8.63
CA LEU A 541 -31.95 9.32 -9.03
C LEU A 541 -31.59 10.55 -9.89
N PRO A 542 -32.51 11.07 -10.73
CA PRO A 542 -32.29 12.28 -11.51
C PRO A 542 -31.99 13.53 -10.68
N SER A 543 -32.43 13.56 -9.42
CA SER A 543 -32.15 14.61 -8.42
C SER A 543 -30.69 14.67 -7.96
N VAL A 544 -29.89 13.64 -8.23
CA VAL A 544 -28.48 13.56 -7.79
C VAL A 544 -27.58 14.21 -8.83
N THR A 545 -26.97 15.35 -8.50
CA THR A 545 -26.05 16.10 -9.39
C THR A 545 -24.59 15.72 -9.19
N SER A 546 -24.17 15.46 -7.95
CA SER A 546 -22.80 15.12 -7.57
C SER A 546 -22.78 14.23 -6.32
N PHE A 547 -21.83 13.29 -6.23
CA PHE A 547 -21.70 12.42 -5.07
C PHE A 547 -20.31 11.80 -4.88
N ILE A 548 -20.07 11.25 -3.69
CA ILE A 548 -18.99 10.31 -3.40
C ILE A 548 -19.55 9.10 -2.65
N LEU A 549 -19.56 7.93 -3.29
CA LEU A 549 -19.97 6.64 -2.72
C LEU A 549 -18.75 5.84 -2.22
N ASP A 550 -18.96 5.07 -1.16
CA ASP A 550 -18.04 4.03 -0.68
C ASP A 550 -18.67 2.66 -0.94
N THR A 551 -18.00 1.84 -1.77
CA THR A 551 -18.55 0.58 -2.28
C THR A 551 -17.48 -0.51 -2.30
N GLU A 552 -17.87 -1.78 -2.20
CA GLU A 552 -17.01 -2.91 -2.51
C GLU A 552 -17.38 -3.44 -3.90
N ALA A 553 -16.42 -3.48 -4.83
CA ALA A 553 -16.60 -4.07 -6.15
C ALA A 553 -16.28 -5.57 -6.07
N VAL A 554 -17.29 -6.42 -6.33
CA VAL A 554 -17.23 -7.88 -6.15
C VAL A 554 -17.46 -8.55 -7.50
N ALA A 555 -16.72 -9.63 -7.81
CA ALA A 555 -16.96 -10.39 -9.03
C ALA A 555 -18.32 -11.11 -8.95
N TRP A 556 -19.07 -11.12 -10.05
CA TRP A 556 -20.45 -11.59 -10.07
C TRP A 556 -20.72 -12.49 -11.28
N ASP A 557 -21.28 -13.66 -11.00
CA ASP A 557 -21.78 -14.60 -12.00
C ASP A 557 -23.17 -14.18 -12.48
N ARG A 558 -23.30 -13.79 -13.75
CA ARG A 558 -24.60 -13.37 -14.31
C ARG A 558 -25.51 -14.54 -14.69
N GLU A 559 -24.98 -15.75 -14.85
CA GLU A 559 -25.76 -16.93 -15.21
C GLU A 559 -26.31 -17.61 -13.95
N LYS A 560 -25.44 -17.80 -12.95
CA LYS A 560 -25.79 -18.38 -11.64
C LYS A 560 -26.31 -17.35 -10.63
N LYS A 561 -26.28 -16.05 -10.95
CA LYS A 561 -26.71 -14.93 -10.10
C LYS A 561 -26.07 -14.95 -8.70
N GLN A 562 -24.74 -15.09 -8.63
CA GLN A 562 -24.03 -15.20 -7.35
C GLN A 562 -22.67 -14.52 -7.32
N ILE A 563 -22.16 -14.30 -6.11
CA ILE A 563 -20.81 -13.79 -5.85
C ILE A 563 -19.76 -14.80 -6.34
N GLN A 564 -18.65 -14.29 -6.89
CA GLN A 564 -17.47 -15.06 -7.25
C GLN A 564 -16.26 -14.62 -6.39
N PRO A 565 -15.35 -15.54 -6.02
CA PRO A 565 -14.19 -15.25 -5.16
C PRO A 565 -13.30 -14.11 -5.65
N PHE A 566 -12.60 -13.45 -4.72
CA PHE A 566 -11.62 -12.40 -5.03
C PHE A 566 -10.56 -12.84 -6.05
N GLN A 567 -10.17 -14.12 -6.10
CA GLN A 567 -9.25 -14.62 -7.13
C GLN A 567 -9.78 -14.33 -8.54
N VAL A 568 -11.08 -14.54 -8.81
CA VAL A 568 -11.71 -14.26 -10.10
C VAL A 568 -11.68 -12.77 -10.41
N LEU A 569 -12.01 -11.91 -9.43
CA LEU A 569 -11.95 -10.45 -9.56
C LEU A 569 -10.54 -9.95 -9.94
N THR A 570 -9.47 -10.58 -9.42
CA THR A 570 -8.09 -10.20 -9.75
C THR A 570 -7.65 -10.52 -11.17
N THR A 571 -8.40 -11.34 -11.91
CA THR A 571 -8.12 -11.64 -13.33
C THR A 571 -8.47 -10.48 -14.28
N ARG A 572 -9.33 -9.54 -13.86
CA ARG A 572 -9.69 -8.37 -14.69
C ARG A 572 -8.45 -7.57 -15.08
N LYS A 573 -8.38 -7.19 -16.37
CA LYS A 573 -7.42 -6.22 -16.90
C LYS A 573 -7.41 -4.96 -16.02
N ARG A 574 -6.22 -4.36 -15.81
CA ARG A 574 -6.01 -3.29 -14.79
C ARG A 574 -6.03 -1.86 -15.32
N LYS A 575 -5.83 -1.65 -16.62
CA LYS A 575 -5.73 -0.33 -17.27
C LYS A 575 -6.33 -0.43 -18.67
N GLU A 576 -6.93 0.66 -19.13
CA GLU A 576 -7.46 0.84 -20.50
C GLU A 576 -8.28 -0.37 -20.98
N VAL A 577 -9.27 -0.74 -20.17
CA VAL A 577 -10.22 -1.82 -20.47
C VAL A 577 -11.35 -1.26 -21.33
N ASP A 578 -11.63 -1.85 -22.47
CA ASP A 578 -12.86 -1.57 -23.22
C ASP A 578 -14.04 -2.36 -22.64
N ALA A 579 -15.25 -1.79 -22.70
CA ALA A 579 -16.45 -2.41 -22.14
C ALA A 579 -16.81 -3.77 -22.80
N SER A 580 -16.48 -3.96 -24.08
CA SER A 580 -16.74 -5.20 -24.82
C SER A 580 -15.78 -6.35 -24.45
N GLU A 581 -14.63 -6.06 -23.84
CA GLU A 581 -13.64 -7.07 -23.43
C GLU A 581 -13.87 -7.64 -22.02
N ILE A 582 -14.93 -7.21 -21.33
CA ILE A 582 -15.17 -7.56 -19.92
C ILE A 582 -15.82 -8.94 -19.81
N GLN A 583 -14.98 -9.94 -19.53
CA GLN A 583 -15.42 -11.30 -19.17
C GLN A 583 -15.96 -11.34 -17.73
N VAL A 584 -15.15 -10.94 -16.74
CA VAL A 584 -15.57 -10.94 -15.33
C VAL A 584 -16.43 -9.72 -15.01
N GLN A 585 -17.73 -9.97 -14.87
CA GLN A 585 -18.72 -8.99 -14.48
C GLN A 585 -18.59 -8.65 -12.98
N VAL A 586 -19.07 -7.46 -12.59
CA VAL A 586 -18.91 -6.92 -11.24
C VAL A 586 -20.22 -6.36 -10.71
N CYS A 587 -20.61 -6.79 -9.52
CA CYS A 587 -21.65 -6.15 -8.71
C CYS A 587 -21.01 -5.15 -7.74
N LEU A 588 -21.71 -4.04 -7.47
CA LEU A 588 -21.30 -3.05 -6.48
C LEU A 588 -22.15 -3.17 -5.21
N TYR A 589 -21.52 -3.38 -4.07
CA TYR A 589 -22.17 -3.34 -2.76
C TYR A 589 -21.84 -2.02 -2.07
N ALA A 590 -22.80 -1.09 -2.03
CA ALA A 590 -22.65 0.24 -1.46
C ALA A 590 -22.94 0.26 0.04
N PHE A 591 -22.02 0.83 0.82
CA PHE A 591 -22.05 0.77 2.29
C PHE A 591 -21.84 2.13 2.99
N ASP A 592 -21.51 3.20 2.24
CA ASP A 592 -21.52 4.57 2.77
C ASP A 592 -21.68 5.62 1.65
N LEU A 593 -22.11 6.83 2.03
CA LEU A 593 -22.26 8.01 1.17
C LEU A 593 -21.56 9.20 1.85
N ILE A 594 -20.47 9.65 1.26
CA ILE A 594 -19.50 10.58 1.87
C ILE A 594 -19.79 12.05 1.46
N TYR A 595 -20.42 12.24 0.30
CA TYR A 595 -20.77 13.54 -0.27
C TYR A 595 -22.01 13.42 -1.15
N LEU A 596 -22.89 14.43 -1.16
CA LEU A 596 -24.10 14.48 -1.99
C LEU A 596 -24.48 15.94 -2.32
N ASN A 597 -24.69 16.24 -3.61
CA ASN A 597 -25.26 17.49 -4.13
C ASN A 597 -24.69 18.77 -3.46
N GLY A 598 -23.36 18.89 -3.40
CA GLY A 598 -22.66 20.01 -2.77
C GLY A 598 -22.32 19.82 -1.28
N GLU A 599 -23.05 18.97 -0.54
CA GLU A 599 -22.83 18.76 0.90
C GLU A 599 -21.81 17.66 1.19
N SER A 600 -20.80 17.98 2.00
CA SER A 600 -19.87 17.00 2.59
C SER A 600 -20.49 16.35 3.83
N LEU A 601 -20.67 15.03 3.79
CA LEU A 601 -21.37 14.27 4.82
C LEU A 601 -20.43 13.70 5.90
N VAL A 602 -19.12 13.98 5.82
CA VAL A 602 -18.11 13.35 6.71
C VAL A 602 -18.35 13.61 8.21
N ARG A 603 -18.99 14.74 8.56
CA ARG A 603 -19.36 15.11 9.95
C ARG A 603 -20.79 14.71 10.35
N LYS A 604 -21.53 13.98 9.51
CA LYS A 604 -22.89 13.47 9.79
C LYS A 604 -22.81 12.04 10.36
N PRO A 605 -23.73 11.61 11.24
CA PRO A 605 -23.78 10.23 11.73
C PRO A 605 -24.13 9.23 10.60
N LEU A 606 -23.72 7.97 10.75
CA LEU A 606 -23.94 6.91 9.76
C LEU A 606 -25.43 6.68 9.50
N SER A 607 -26.28 6.79 10.52
CA SER A 607 -27.75 6.76 10.40
C SER A 607 -28.24 7.64 9.26
N ARG A 608 -27.80 8.92 9.23
CA ARG A 608 -28.14 9.89 8.20
C ARG A 608 -27.46 9.62 6.86
N ARG A 609 -26.19 9.18 6.83
CA ARG A 609 -25.49 8.87 5.57
C ARG A 609 -26.13 7.66 4.86
N ARG A 610 -26.43 6.61 5.62
CA ARG A 610 -27.11 5.38 5.17
C ARG A 610 -28.57 5.64 4.77
N GLN A 611 -29.27 6.57 5.45
CA GLN A 611 -30.58 7.06 5.00
C GLN A 611 -30.48 7.71 3.62
N LEU A 612 -29.61 8.71 3.45
CA LEU A 612 -29.46 9.44 2.18
C LEU A 612 -29.01 8.50 1.04
N LEU A 613 -28.16 7.51 1.33
CA LEU A 613 -27.78 6.43 0.42
C LEU A 613 -29.00 5.63 -0.07
N ARG A 614 -29.87 5.19 0.84
CA ARG A 614 -31.08 4.41 0.51
C ARG A 614 -32.19 5.22 -0.17
N GLU A 615 -32.24 6.53 0.07
CA GLU A 615 -33.25 7.43 -0.52
C GLU A 615 -32.91 7.94 -1.93
N ASN A 616 -31.61 8.02 -2.29
CA ASN A 616 -31.17 8.70 -3.52
C ASN A 616 -30.57 7.77 -4.60
N PHE A 617 -30.43 6.47 -4.30
CA PHE A 617 -29.85 5.47 -5.19
C PHE A 617 -30.81 4.28 -5.37
N VAL A 618 -30.65 3.55 -6.47
CA VAL A 618 -31.58 2.52 -6.95
C VAL A 618 -30.84 1.19 -7.10
N GLU A 619 -31.34 0.15 -6.44
CA GLU A 619 -30.78 -1.19 -6.53
C GLU A 619 -31.13 -1.88 -7.87
N THR A 620 -30.22 -2.73 -8.33
CA THR A 620 -30.37 -3.56 -9.53
C THR A 620 -29.54 -4.82 -9.32
N GLU A 621 -30.22 -5.95 -9.20
CA GLU A 621 -29.64 -7.28 -8.94
C GLU A 621 -28.42 -7.58 -9.85
N GLY A 622 -27.29 -7.95 -9.25
CA GLY A 622 -26.05 -8.23 -9.98
C GLY A 622 -25.37 -7.03 -10.63
N GLU A 623 -25.88 -5.80 -10.44
CA GLU A 623 -25.23 -4.57 -10.88
C GLU A 623 -24.87 -3.63 -9.73
N PHE A 624 -25.82 -3.32 -8.84
CA PHE A 624 -25.65 -2.43 -7.69
C PHE A 624 -26.66 -2.79 -6.60
N ALA A 625 -26.21 -2.97 -5.36
CA ALA A 625 -27.04 -3.22 -4.19
C ALA A 625 -26.49 -2.45 -2.99
N PHE A 626 -27.32 -2.23 -1.97
CA PHE A 626 -26.82 -1.83 -0.65
C PHE A 626 -26.21 -3.04 0.06
N ALA A 627 -25.27 -2.80 0.98
CA ALA A 627 -24.76 -3.87 1.83
C ALA A 627 -25.89 -4.48 2.68
N THR A 628 -25.99 -5.82 2.66
CA THR A 628 -26.92 -6.59 3.50
C THR A 628 -26.66 -6.24 4.97
N SER A 629 -27.67 -5.72 5.66
CA SER A 629 -27.50 -5.12 7.00
C SER A 629 -28.53 -5.63 8.01
N LEU A 630 -28.09 -5.90 9.24
CA LEU A 630 -28.93 -6.19 10.39
C LEU A 630 -28.66 -5.18 11.51
N ASP A 631 -29.71 -4.48 11.94
CA ASP A 631 -29.65 -3.52 13.06
C ASP A 631 -30.17 -4.22 14.32
N THR A 632 -29.26 -4.82 15.09
CA THR A 632 -29.60 -5.56 16.32
C THR A 632 -28.50 -5.46 17.37
N LYS A 633 -28.87 -5.69 18.63
CA LYS A 633 -27.95 -5.82 19.78
C LYS A 633 -27.94 -7.23 20.38
N ASP A 634 -28.69 -8.16 19.78
CA ASP A 634 -28.84 -9.53 20.22
C ASP A 634 -27.63 -10.37 19.76
N THR A 635 -26.97 -11.03 20.70
CA THR A 635 -25.77 -11.86 20.44
C THR A 635 -26.05 -13.06 19.54
N GLU A 636 -27.23 -13.69 19.66
CA GLU A 636 -27.59 -14.89 18.89
C GLU A 636 -27.90 -14.50 17.44
N GLN A 637 -28.62 -13.39 17.25
CA GLN A 637 -28.86 -12.82 15.92
C GLN A 637 -27.56 -12.38 15.23
N ILE A 638 -26.59 -11.80 15.95
CA ILE A 638 -25.29 -11.43 15.38
C ILE A 638 -24.48 -12.69 15.02
N ALA A 639 -24.56 -13.77 15.80
CA ALA A 639 -23.88 -15.02 15.52
C ALA A 639 -24.46 -15.72 14.27
N GLU A 640 -25.79 -15.85 14.15
CA GLU A 640 -26.40 -16.41 12.95
C GLU A 640 -26.16 -15.51 11.72
N PHE A 641 -26.20 -14.19 11.87
CA PHE A 641 -25.90 -13.27 10.76
C PHE A 641 -24.43 -13.35 10.31
N LEU A 642 -23.49 -13.66 11.23
CA LEU A 642 -22.10 -13.94 10.90
C LEU A 642 -21.97 -15.24 10.10
N GLU A 643 -22.57 -16.33 10.57
CA GLU A 643 -22.57 -17.61 9.85
C GLU A 643 -23.26 -17.51 8.49
N GLN A 644 -24.41 -16.85 8.41
CA GLN A 644 -25.12 -16.57 7.16
C GLN A 644 -24.26 -15.74 6.19
N SER A 645 -23.51 -14.74 6.67
CA SER A 645 -22.59 -13.98 5.80
C SER A 645 -21.52 -14.86 5.13
N VAL A 646 -21.06 -15.92 5.81
CA VAL A 646 -20.06 -16.87 5.27
C VAL A 646 -20.72 -17.85 4.28
N LYS A 647 -21.94 -18.33 4.57
CA LYS A 647 -22.77 -19.09 3.60
C LYS A 647 -22.98 -18.27 2.31
N ASP A 648 -23.30 -16.98 2.47
CA ASP A 648 -23.48 -15.99 1.41
C ASP A 648 -22.14 -15.41 0.87
N SER A 649 -21.06 -16.19 0.99
CA SER A 649 -19.77 -15.98 0.32
C SER A 649 -18.96 -14.74 0.72
N CYS A 650 -19.28 -14.12 1.86
CA CYS A 650 -18.55 -12.97 2.42
C CYS A 650 -17.47 -13.39 3.45
N GLU A 651 -16.55 -12.50 3.80
CA GLU A 651 -15.47 -12.77 4.78
C GLU A 651 -15.94 -12.78 6.25
N GLY A 652 -17.22 -12.48 6.52
CA GLY A 652 -17.76 -12.20 7.85
C GLY A 652 -18.52 -10.87 7.90
N LEU A 653 -18.46 -10.15 9.02
CA LEU A 653 -19.21 -8.93 9.28
C LEU A 653 -18.32 -7.68 9.46
N MET A 654 -18.87 -6.54 9.06
CA MET A 654 -18.49 -5.20 9.48
C MET A 654 -19.50 -4.72 10.52
N VAL A 655 -19.07 -4.22 11.68
CA VAL A 655 -19.99 -3.63 12.68
C VAL A 655 -19.70 -2.15 12.83
N LYS A 656 -20.72 -1.30 12.74
CA LYS A 656 -20.57 0.17 12.69
C LYS A 656 -21.54 0.86 13.64
N THR A 657 -21.11 1.82 14.46
CA THR A 657 -22.06 2.66 15.21
C THR A 657 -22.93 3.50 14.28
N LEU A 658 -24.19 3.72 14.66
CA LEU A 658 -25.18 4.44 13.85
C LEU A 658 -25.23 5.94 14.14
N ASP A 659 -25.19 6.32 15.41
CA ASP A 659 -25.34 7.72 15.85
C ASP A 659 -24.19 8.20 16.76
N ILE A 660 -23.90 7.47 17.84
CA ILE A 660 -22.80 7.82 18.77
C ILE A 660 -21.45 7.58 18.09
N ASP A 661 -20.62 8.63 18.05
CA ASP A 661 -19.33 8.72 17.34
C ASP A 661 -19.35 8.20 15.89
N ALA A 662 -20.53 8.14 15.27
CA ALA A 662 -20.77 7.48 13.98
C ALA A 662 -20.38 8.31 12.75
N THR A 663 -19.51 9.32 12.92
CA THR A 663 -19.01 10.15 11.80
C THR A 663 -18.10 9.35 10.86
N TYR A 664 -17.84 9.86 9.65
CA TYR A 664 -16.90 9.20 8.75
C TYR A 664 -15.47 9.56 9.17
N GLU A 665 -14.87 8.76 10.05
CA GLU A 665 -13.55 9.02 10.62
C GLU A 665 -12.43 8.77 9.60
N ILE A 666 -12.16 9.78 8.78
CA ILE A 666 -11.23 9.70 7.65
C ILE A 666 -9.81 9.27 8.09
N ALA A 667 -9.27 8.24 7.41
CA ALA A 667 -7.96 7.62 7.63
C ALA A 667 -7.69 6.99 9.00
N LYS A 668 -8.56 7.18 10.01
CA LYS A 668 -8.43 6.46 11.28
C LYS A 668 -8.75 4.97 11.07
N ARG A 669 -7.98 4.11 11.72
CA ARG A 669 -8.44 2.78 12.13
C ARG A 669 -9.29 3.00 13.39
N SER A 670 -10.51 3.51 13.19
CA SER A 670 -11.39 3.83 14.31
C SER A 670 -11.83 2.53 15.00
N HIS A 671 -12.23 2.65 16.26
CA HIS A 671 -12.90 1.56 16.96
C HIS A 671 -14.42 1.55 16.68
N ASN A 672 -14.88 2.53 15.90
CA ASN A 672 -16.28 2.82 15.59
C ASN A 672 -16.76 1.95 14.42
N TRP A 673 -15.83 1.49 13.58
CA TRP A 673 -15.99 0.39 12.64
C TRP A 673 -15.13 -0.80 13.09
N LEU A 674 -15.76 -1.93 13.38
CA LEU A 674 -15.12 -3.20 13.70
C LEU A 674 -15.28 -4.16 12.52
N LYS A 675 -14.38 -5.15 12.42
CA LYS A 675 -14.51 -6.27 11.48
C LYS A 675 -14.40 -7.58 12.26
N LEU A 676 -15.48 -8.35 12.24
CA LEU A 676 -15.61 -9.63 12.90
C LEU A 676 -15.57 -10.72 11.83
N LYS A 677 -14.58 -11.61 11.89
CA LYS A 677 -14.41 -12.71 10.95
C LYS A 677 -14.41 -14.05 11.65
N LYS A 678 -14.79 -15.10 10.91
CA LYS A 678 -14.74 -16.49 11.40
C LYS A 678 -13.32 -16.96 11.72
N ASP A 679 -12.29 -16.50 11.00
CA ASP A 679 -10.88 -16.79 11.31
C ASP A 679 -10.34 -16.07 12.55
N TYR A 680 -11.04 -15.05 13.08
CA TYR A 680 -10.63 -14.32 14.29
C TYR A 680 -11.17 -14.95 15.59
N LEU A 681 -12.15 -15.85 15.49
CA LEU A 681 -12.67 -16.62 16.60
C LEU A 681 -11.64 -17.68 17.02
N GLU A 682 -11.40 -17.83 18.32
CA GLU A 682 -10.49 -18.85 18.86
C GLU A 682 -11.15 -20.24 18.77
N GLY A 683 -10.39 -21.25 18.32
CA GLY A 683 -10.90 -22.61 18.07
C GLY A 683 -11.75 -22.80 16.79
N VAL A 684 -12.04 -21.74 16.01
CA VAL A 684 -12.90 -21.82 14.81
C VAL A 684 -12.16 -21.36 13.55
N GLY A 685 -12.38 -22.03 12.42
CA GLY A 685 -11.72 -21.75 11.14
C GLY A 685 -10.45 -22.57 10.92
N ASP A 686 -10.09 -22.79 9.65
CA ASP A 686 -9.13 -23.82 9.25
C ASP A 686 -7.70 -23.57 9.78
N THR A 687 -7.20 -24.52 10.57
CA THR A 687 -5.80 -24.66 10.94
C THR A 687 -5.18 -25.87 10.24
N LEU A 688 -3.90 -25.75 9.88
CA LEU A 688 -3.12 -26.79 9.24
C LEU A 688 -1.81 -26.98 10.02
N ASP A 689 -1.45 -28.23 10.27
CA ASP A 689 -0.16 -28.59 10.85
C ASP A 689 0.85 -28.78 9.72
N LEU A 690 1.78 -27.86 9.53
CA LEU A 690 2.67 -27.81 8.36
C LEU A 690 4.14 -27.97 8.74
N VAL A 691 4.90 -28.66 7.87
CA VAL A 691 6.32 -28.96 8.09
C VAL A 691 7.19 -27.79 7.62
N VAL A 692 8.14 -27.37 8.44
CA VAL A 692 9.15 -26.37 8.09
C VAL A 692 10.25 -27.01 7.24
N ILE A 693 10.41 -26.55 5.99
CA ILE A 693 11.37 -27.11 5.01
C ILE A 693 12.45 -26.12 4.54
N GLY A 694 12.39 -24.86 4.99
CA GLY A 694 13.38 -23.85 4.66
C GLY A 694 13.13 -22.50 5.33
N ALA A 695 14.15 -21.66 5.39
CA ALA A 695 14.09 -20.32 5.97
C ALA A 695 14.64 -19.24 5.01
N TYR A 696 14.12 -18.02 5.16
CA TYR A 696 14.55 -16.84 4.42
C TYR A 696 15.23 -15.83 5.35
N LEU A 697 16.30 -15.20 4.90
CA LEU A 697 17.03 -14.20 5.69
C LEU A 697 16.19 -12.93 5.87
N GLY A 698 16.18 -12.41 7.09
CA GLY A 698 15.36 -11.28 7.48
C GLY A 698 15.85 -9.94 6.93
N ARG A 699 14.90 -9.01 6.78
CA ARG A 699 15.13 -7.68 6.21
C ARG A 699 14.52 -6.63 7.15
N GLY A 700 15.19 -5.48 7.30
CA GLY A 700 14.74 -4.42 8.23
C GLY A 700 14.80 -4.89 9.68
N LYS A 701 13.70 -4.80 10.43
CA LYS A 701 13.59 -5.21 11.86
C LYS A 701 14.02 -6.67 12.15
N ARG A 702 14.07 -7.52 11.12
CA ARG A 702 14.47 -8.94 11.22
C ARG A 702 15.85 -9.26 10.63
N ALA A 703 16.62 -8.25 10.20
CA ALA A 703 18.00 -8.50 9.74
C ALA A 703 18.84 -9.18 10.85
N GLY A 704 19.74 -10.09 10.46
CA GLY A 704 20.53 -10.92 11.37
C GLY A 704 19.84 -12.20 11.88
N ARG A 705 18.54 -12.38 11.64
CA ARG A 705 17.76 -13.59 11.97
C ARG A 705 16.82 -13.96 10.81
N TYR A 706 16.01 -14.99 10.95
CA TYR A 706 15.07 -15.39 9.89
C TYR A 706 13.90 -14.40 9.75
N GLY A 707 13.59 -14.04 8.51
CA GLY A 707 12.50 -13.13 8.14
C GLY A 707 11.16 -13.82 7.94
N GLY A 708 11.21 -15.11 7.61
CA GLY A 708 10.07 -15.98 7.30
C GLY A 708 10.56 -17.35 6.86
N PHE A 709 9.61 -18.24 6.58
CA PHE A 709 9.85 -19.68 6.44
C PHE A 709 9.09 -20.25 5.24
N LEU A 710 9.55 -21.37 4.69
CA LEU A 710 8.88 -22.15 3.65
C LEU A 710 8.27 -23.40 4.29
N LEU A 711 6.98 -23.61 4.06
CA LEU A 711 6.20 -24.68 4.70
C LEU A 711 5.65 -25.66 3.67
N ALA A 712 5.50 -26.93 4.07
CA ALA A 712 4.99 -28.02 3.27
C ALA A 712 3.85 -28.80 3.94
N ALA A 713 2.96 -29.36 3.11
CA ALA A 713 2.04 -30.44 3.46
C ALA A 713 2.68 -31.80 3.11
N TYR A 714 2.18 -32.89 3.71
CA TYR A 714 2.64 -34.24 3.41
C TYR A 714 1.77 -34.92 2.34
N ASP A 715 2.37 -35.53 1.33
CA ASP A 715 1.64 -36.18 0.23
C ASP A 715 1.72 -37.71 0.35
N GLU A 716 0.62 -38.32 0.79
CA GLU A 716 0.55 -39.74 1.13
C GLU A 716 0.75 -40.66 -0.09
N ASP A 717 0.35 -40.22 -1.29
CA ASP A 717 0.47 -41.01 -2.54
C ASP A 717 1.90 -41.06 -3.10
N SER A 718 2.76 -40.10 -2.75
CA SER A 718 4.14 -39.99 -3.25
C SER A 718 5.23 -40.05 -2.18
N GLU A 719 4.85 -40.04 -0.89
CA GLU A 719 5.73 -39.87 0.28
C GLU A 719 6.58 -38.57 0.24
N GLU A 720 6.14 -37.56 -0.53
CA GLU A 720 6.83 -36.28 -0.68
C GLU A 720 6.26 -35.16 0.21
N LEU A 721 7.12 -34.25 0.65
CA LEU A 721 6.73 -33.00 1.30
C LEU A 721 6.57 -31.90 0.24
N GLN A 722 5.33 -31.49 0.01
CA GLN A 722 4.97 -30.53 -1.03
C GLN A 722 4.79 -29.13 -0.45
N ALA A 723 5.61 -28.17 -0.88
CA ALA A 723 5.52 -26.78 -0.43
C ALA A 723 4.12 -26.19 -0.71
N ILE A 724 3.53 -25.54 0.30
CA ILE A 724 2.18 -24.99 0.26
C ILE A 724 2.15 -23.46 0.41
N CYS A 725 3.03 -22.89 1.25
CA CYS A 725 3.05 -21.45 1.47
C CYS A 725 4.41 -20.96 2.02
N LYS A 726 4.56 -19.64 2.10
CA LYS A 726 5.57 -18.99 2.95
C LYS A 726 4.89 -18.33 4.14
N LEU A 727 5.51 -18.43 5.30
CA LEU A 727 5.01 -17.85 6.55
C LEU A 727 5.95 -16.76 7.07
N GLY A 728 5.40 -15.70 7.68
CA GLY A 728 6.18 -14.58 8.21
C GLY A 728 5.44 -13.71 9.24
N THR A 729 4.31 -14.16 9.76
CA THR A 729 3.39 -13.39 10.64
C THR A 729 2.77 -14.34 11.66
N GLY A 730 2.46 -13.83 12.86
CA GLY A 730 1.92 -14.62 13.97
C GLY A 730 2.93 -14.93 15.09
N PHE A 731 4.23 -14.85 14.81
CA PHE A 731 5.29 -14.96 15.82
C PHE A 731 5.49 -13.65 16.59
N SER A 732 5.70 -13.73 17.90
CA SER A 732 6.38 -12.70 18.69
C SER A 732 7.86 -12.57 18.31
N ASP A 733 8.52 -11.50 18.76
CA ASP A 733 9.97 -11.33 18.56
C ASP A 733 10.81 -12.38 19.33
N GLU A 734 10.29 -12.90 20.45
CA GLU A 734 10.93 -13.95 21.26
C GLU A 734 10.84 -15.34 20.60
N GLU A 735 9.65 -15.73 20.13
CA GLU A 735 9.46 -16.98 19.37
C GLU A 735 10.29 -16.99 18.09
N LEU A 736 10.37 -15.86 17.38
CA LEU A 736 11.15 -15.75 16.15
C LEU A 736 12.66 -15.95 16.39
N GLU A 737 13.17 -15.54 17.55
CA GLU A 737 14.55 -15.78 17.96
C GLU A 737 14.75 -17.24 18.40
N ALA A 738 13.83 -17.81 19.18
CA ALA A 738 13.86 -19.22 19.55
C ALA A 738 13.82 -20.15 18.32
N HIS A 739 12.99 -19.82 17.31
CA HIS A 739 12.96 -20.52 16.03
C HIS A 739 14.24 -20.33 15.21
N HIS A 740 14.90 -19.17 15.29
CA HIS A 740 16.19 -18.99 14.63
C HIS A 740 17.25 -19.92 15.22
N GLN A 741 17.30 -20.02 16.55
CA GLN A 741 18.25 -20.87 17.28
C GLN A 741 17.98 -22.37 17.09
N SER A 742 16.72 -22.83 17.18
CA SER A 742 16.40 -24.26 17.01
C SER A 742 16.57 -24.73 15.56
N LEU A 743 16.18 -23.93 14.58
CA LEU A 743 16.29 -24.30 13.16
C LEU A 743 17.72 -24.17 12.60
N GLN A 744 18.64 -23.44 13.25
CA GLN A 744 20.05 -23.43 12.85
C GLN A 744 20.68 -24.84 12.87
N ALA A 745 20.30 -25.69 13.81
CA ALA A 745 20.78 -27.08 13.90
C ALA A 745 20.29 -27.98 12.75
N LEU A 746 19.27 -27.56 12.01
CA LEU A 746 18.65 -28.31 10.90
C LEU A 746 19.09 -27.82 9.52
N VAL A 747 20.03 -26.87 9.41
CA VAL A 747 20.42 -26.27 8.12
C VAL A 747 21.12 -27.29 7.21
N LEU A 748 20.56 -27.49 6.01
CA LEU A 748 21.11 -28.35 4.97
C LEU A 748 21.72 -27.52 3.82
N PRO A 749 22.79 -28.01 3.16
CA PRO A 749 23.36 -27.36 1.98
C PRO A 749 22.51 -27.54 0.71
N THR A 750 21.65 -28.56 0.69
CA THR A 750 20.78 -28.96 -0.44
C THR A 750 19.45 -29.50 0.10
N PRO A 751 18.34 -29.38 -0.63
CA PRO A 751 17.07 -29.97 -0.23
C PRO A 751 17.17 -31.51 -0.14
N ARG A 752 16.32 -32.10 0.70
CA ARG A 752 16.08 -33.56 0.69
C ARG A 752 15.39 -33.95 -0.64
N PRO A 753 15.66 -35.15 -1.21
CA PRO A 753 15.07 -35.54 -2.50
C PRO A 753 13.53 -35.55 -2.53
N TYR A 754 12.90 -35.88 -1.39
CA TYR A 754 11.45 -35.92 -1.20
C TYR A 754 10.80 -34.56 -0.90
N VAL A 755 11.52 -33.43 -1.03
CA VAL A 755 10.98 -32.09 -0.80
C VAL A 755 10.72 -31.36 -2.13
N ARG A 756 9.45 -31.14 -2.45
CA ARG A 756 9.01 -30.43 -3.67
C ARG A 756 8.72 -28.97 -3.39
N VAL A 757 9.34 -28.08 -4.19
CA VAL A 757 9.10 -26.62 -4.12
C VAL A 757 8.68 -25.99 -5.45
N ASP A 758 8.95 -26.65 -6.57
CA ASP A 758 8.68 -26.22 -7.95
C ASP A 758 8.92 -24.73 -8.24
N GLY A 759 7.86 -23.91 -8.30
CA GLY A 759 7.89 -22.50 -8.66
C GLY A 759 8.01 -21.56 -7.45
N ALA A 760 8.11 -22.10 -6.23
CA ALA A 760 8.39 -21.30 -5.05
C ALA A 760 9.77 -20.63 -5.14
N VAL A 761 9.95 -19.56 -4.36
CA VAL A 761 11.28 -18.97 -4.19
C VAL A 761 12.13 -19.97 -3.40
N ALA A 762 13.33 -20.31 -3.86
CA ALA A 762 14.24 -21.13 -3.07
C ALA A 762 14.54 -20.43 -1.73
N PRO A 763 14.52 -21.15 -0.59
CA PRO A 763 14.90 -20.58 0.70
C PRO A 763 16.38 -20.22 0.70
N ASP A 764 16.77 -19.25 1.54
CA ASP A 764 18.17 -18.87 1.70
C ASP A 764 18.95 -19.99 2.44
N HIS A 765 18.30 -20.64 3.41
CA HIS A 765 18.76 -21.89 4.04
C HIS A 765 17.70 -22.99 3.86
N TRP A 766 18.09 -24.15 3.33
CA TRP A 766 17.26 -25.36 3.41
C TRP A 766 17.26 -25.90 4.83
N LEU A 767 16.15 -26.50 5.26
CA LEU A 767 16.03 -27.09 6.58
C LEU A 767 15.67 -28.57 6.46
N ASP A 768 16.23 -29.38 7.34
CA ASP A 768 15.89 -30.79 7.46
C ASP A 768 14.44 -30.92 7.98
N PRO A 769 13.51 -31.57 7.25
CA PRO A 769 12.11 -31.57 7.63
C PRO A 769 11.89 -32.29 8.97
N SER A 770 11.51 -31.52 10.00
CA SER A 770 11.36 -32.03 11.36
C SER A 770 10.36 -31.21 12.18
N ALA A 771 10.52 -29.89 12.23
CA ALA A 771 9.60 -29.02 12.95
C ALA A 771 8.24 -28.94 12.24
N VAL A 772 7.17 -29.20 12.99
CA VAL A 772 5.78 -29.02 12.56
C VAL A 772 5.17 -27.83 13.31
N TRP A 773 4.48 -26.94 12.59
CA TRP A 773 3.85 -25.74 13.14
C TRP A 773 2.35 -25.71 12.82
N GLU A 774 1.54 -25.29 13.78
CA GLU A 774 0.13 -25.00 13.55
C GLU A 774 0.00 -23.62 12.90
N VAL A 775 -0.66 -23.58 11.73
CA VAL A 775 -0.81 -22.40 10.89
C VAL A 775 -2.29 -22.19 10.58
N LYS A 776 -2.82 -21.00 10.90
CA LYS A 776 -4.19 -20.61 10.55
C LYS A 776 -4.20 -19.78 9.27
N CYS A 777 -5.25 -19.91 8.47
CA CYS A 777 -5.48 -19.10 7.28
C CYS A 777 -6.92 -18.56 7.24
N ALA A 778 -7.17 -17.56 6.39
CA ALA A 778 -8.53 -17.08 6.12
C ALA A 778 -9.25 -17.91 5.05
N ASP A 779 -8.50 -18.44 4.08
CA ASP A 779 -8.98 -19.24 2.95
C ASP A 779 -7.85 -20.15 2.44
N LEU A 780 -8.21 -21.19 1.70
CA LEU A 780 -7.34 -21.86 0.74
C LEU A 780 -7.56 -21.26 -0.67
N SER A 781 -6.58 -21.40 -1.55
CA SER A 781 -6.57 -20.73 -2.85
C SER A 781 -5.77 -21.50 -3.91
N LEU A 782 -6.19 -21.48 -5.18
CA LEU A 782 -5.44 -22.13 -6.25
C LEU A 782 -4.15 -21.36 -6.57
N SER A 783 -3.05 -22.12 -6.70
CA SER A 783 -1.68 -21.61 -6.75
C SER A 783 -0.98 -21.94 -8.07
N PRO A 784 -0.44 -20.93 -8.78
CA PRO A 784 0.33 -21.13 -10.01
C PRO A 784 1.81 -21.50 -9.76
N ILE A 785 2.24 -21.67 -8.50
CA ILE A 785 3.66 -21.89 -8.16
C ILE A 785 3.93 -23.00 -7.12
N TYR A 786 2.99 -23.29 -6.23
CA TYR A 786 3.17 -24.28 -5.16
C TYR A 786 2.69 -25.67 -5.63
N PRO A 787 3.41 -26.76 -5.31
CA PRO A 787 3.02 -28.12 -5.70
C PRO A 787 1.91 -28.75 -4.86
N ALA A 788 1.71 -28.33 -3.60
CA ALA A 788 0.80 -28.98 -2.65
C ALA A 788 -0.59 -29.26 -3.27
N ALA A 789 -1.03 -30.53 -3.23
CA ALA A 789 -2.32 -30.98 -3.76
C ALA A 789 -2.59 -30.72 -5.26
N ARG A 790 -1.56 -30.48 -6.08
CA ARG A 790 -1.71 -30.38 -7.54
C ARG A 790 -2.26 -31.69 -8.11
N GLY A 791 -3.19 -31.59 -9.06
CA GLY A 791 -3.86 -32.75 -9.67
C GLY A 791 -5.11 -33.20 -8.91
N LEU A 792 -5.21 -32.93 -7.60
CA LEU A 792 -6.37 -33.32 -6.78
C LEU A 792 -7.59 -32.40 -7.00
N VAL A 793 -7.36 -31.13 -7.37
CA VAL A 793 -8.41 -30.11 -7.58
C VAL A 793 -8.28 -29.43 -8.94
N ASP A 794 -7.06 -29.10 -9.36
CA ASP A 794 -6.73 -28.49 -10.64
C ASP A 794 -5.53 -29.25 -11.24
N SER A 795 -5.55 -29.54 -12.54
CA SER A 795 -4.55 -30.39 -13.18
C SER A 795 -3.16 -29.74 -13.30
N GLU A 796 -3.07 -28.41 -13.28
CA GLU A 796 -1.79 -27.68 -13.36
C GLU A 796 -1.43 -26.95 -12.05
N LYS A 797 -2.43 -26.55 -11.26
CA LYS A 797 -2.26 -25.72 -10.05
C LYS A 797 -2.32 -26.56 -8.78
N GLY A 798 -1.41 -26.30 -7.86
CA GLY A 798 -1.55 -26.73 -6.47
C GLY A 798 -2.41 -25.76 -5.67
N ILE A 799 -2.39 -25.89 -4.35
CA ILE A 799 -3.14 -25.08 -3.39
C ILE A 799 -2.15 -24.26 -2.53
N SER A 800 -2.61 -23.11 -2.04
CA SER A 800 -1.85 -22.22 -1.14
C SER A 800 -2.78 -21.52 -0.16
N LEU A 801 -2.24 -21.17 1.00
CA LEU A 801 -2.99 -20.49 2.07
C LEU A 801 -3.09 -18.97 1.85
N ARG A 802 -4.26 -18.40 2.08
CA ARG A 802 -4.54 -16.95 2.12
C ARG A 802 -4.33 -16.41 3.53
N PHE A 803 -3.48 -15.39 3.65
CA PHE A 803 -3.09 -14.77 4.92
C PHE A 803 -2.63 -15.77 6.02
N PRO A 804 -1.66 -16.67 5.74
CA PRO A 804 -1.20 -17.64 6.73
C PRO A 804 -0.55 -16.95 7.94
N ARG A 805 -0.91 -17.38 9.14
CA ARG A 805 -0.38 -16.91 10.43
C ARG A 805 0.07 -18.11 11.27
N PHE A 806 1.23 -17.99 11.91
CA PHE A 806 1.67 -18.90 12.95
C PHE A 806 0.70 -18.85 14.13
N ILE A 807 0.42 -20.02 14.72
CA ILE A 807 -0.33 -20.14 15.98
C ILE A 807 0.59 -20.69 17.09
N ARG A 808 1.27 -21.83 16.84
CA ARG A 808 2.18 -22.47 17.79
C ARG A 808 3.05 -23.55 17.14
N VAL A 809 4.07 -24.02 17.86
CA VAL A 809 4.80 -25.25 17.52
C VAL A 809 3.97 -26.48 17.89
N ARG A 810 4.11 -27.56 17.10
CA ARG A 810 3.52 -28.88 17.35
C ARG A 810 4.60 -29.88 17.71
N GLU A 811 5.12 -29.77 18.94
CA GLU A 811 6.10 -30.70 19.51
C GLU A 811 5.54 -32.14 19.62
N ASP A 812 4.22 -32.28 19.60
CA ASP A 812 3.46 -33.52 19.60
C ASP A 812 3.35 -34.21 18.22
N LYS A 813 3.89 -33.60 17.14
CA LYS A 813 3.79 -34.12 15.76
C LYS A 813 5.14 -34.23 15.05
N LYS A 814 5.26 -35.26 14.23
CA LYS A 814 6.32 -35.45 13.24
C LYS A 814 5.87 -35.06 11.82
N PRO A 815 6.79 -34.89 10.84
CA PRO A 815 6.44 -34.54 9.47
C PRO A 815 5.40 -35.44 8.80
N GLU A 816 5.41 -36.74 9.10
CA GLU A 816 4.48 -37.75 8.55
C GLU A 816 3.07 -37.65 9.18
N GLN A 817 2.91 -36.80 10.21
CA GLN A 817 1.65 -36.52 10.90
C GLN A 817 1.15 -35.08 10.61
N ALA A 818 1.80 -34.37 9.69
CA ALA A 818 1.37 -33.07 9.19
C ALA A 818 0.02 -33.18 8.43
N THR A 819 -0.63 -32.04 8.19
CA THR A 819 -1.82 -31.98 7.35
C THR A 819 -1.45 -32.42 5.93
N THR A 820 -2.21 -33.37 5.38
CA THR A 820 -1.85 -34.04 4.13
C THR A 820 -2.39 -33.33 2.89
N SER A 821 -1.79 -33.50 1.72
CA SER A 821 -2.28 -32.91 0.46
C SER A 821 -3.74 -33.29 0.15
N ALA A 822 -4.16 -34.52 0.50
CA ALA A 822 -5.55 -34.95 0.41
C ALA A 822 -6.47 -34.15 1.35
N GLN A 823 -6.01 -33.88 2.59
CA GLN A 823 -6.73 -33.03 3.54
C GLN A 823 -6.79 -31.57 3.07
N VAL A 824 -5.70 -31.02 2.51
CA VAL A 824 -5.66 -29.67 1.90
C VAL A 824 -6.68 -29.56 0.76
N ALA A 825 -6.78 -30.57 -0.11
CA ALA A 825 -7.79 -30.64 -1.16
C ALA A 825 -9.22 -30.76 -0.60
N CYS A 826 -9.41 -31.47 0.52
CA CYS A 826 -10.69 -31.57 1.22
C CYS A 826 -11.15 -30.23 1.79
N LEU A 827 -10.26 -29.50 2.48
CA LEU A 827 -10.53 -28.16 3.02
C LEU A 827 -10.91 -27.17 1.92
N TYR A 828 -10.17 -27.14 0.80
CA TYR A 828 -10.49 -26.27 -0.32
C TYR A 828 -11.89 -26.53 -0.91
N ARG A 829 -12.27 -27.80 -1.12
CA ARG A 829 -13.62 -28.13 -1.62
C ARG A 829 -14.74 -27.84 -0.62
N LYS A 830 -14.43 -27.74 0.68
CA LYS A 830 -15.38 -27.38 1.75
C LYS A 830 -15.58 -25.88 1.94
N GLN A 831 -14.80 -25.01 1.31
CA GLN A 831 -15.06 -23.56 1.34
C GLN A 831 -16.41 -23.26 0.70
N SER A 832 -17.31 -22.57 1.41
CA SER A 832 -18.69 -22.29 0.94
C SER A 832 -18.73 -21.61 -0.43
N GLN A 833 -17.75 -20.71 -0.71
CA GLN A 833 -17.60 -20.09 -2.03
C GLN A 833 -17.39 -21.09 -3.18
N ILE A 834 -16.74 -22.23 -2.92
CA ILE A 834 -16.48 -23.29 -3.89
C ILE A 834 -17.68 -24.23 -4.00
N GLN A 835 -18.34 -24.54 -2.87
CA GLN A 835 -19.58 -25.32 -2.86
C GLN A 835 -20.69 -24.61 -3.65
N ASN A 836 -20.90 -23.31 -3.41
CA ASN A 836 -21.85 -22.48 -4.15
C ASN A 836 -21.55 -22.41 -5.66
N GLN A 837 -20.28 -22.50 -6.08
CA GLN A 837 -19.92 -22.58 -7.49
C GLN A 837 -20.29 -23.92 -8.14
N GLN A 838 -20.28 -25.02 -7.39
CA GLN A 838 -20.53 -26.38 -7.88
C GLN A 838 -22.01 -26.77 -7.78
N GLY A 839 -22.70 -26.38 -6.70
CA GLY A 839 -24.09 -26.72 -6.34
C GLY A 839 -25.21 -26.14 -7.23
N ALA A 840 -24.93 -25.88 -8.51
CA ALA A 840 -25.92 -25.49 -9.52
C ALA A 840 -26.09 -26.56 -10.62
N GLY A 841 -25.52 -27.76 -10.44
CA GLY A 841 -25.54 -28.83 -11.45
C GLY A 841 -25.31 -30.25 -10.94
N SER A 842 -25.36 -30.49 -9.62
CA SER A 842 -25.19 -31.82 -9.02
C SER A 842 -26.00 -31.96 -7.73
N ASP A 843 -27.30 -32.24 -7.86
CA ASP A 843 -28.04 -32.96 -6.83
C ASP A 843 -27.49 -34.40 -6.81
N SER A 844 -26.51 -34.63 -5.95
CA SER A 844 -25.97 -35.95 -5.63
C SER A 844 -25.44 -35.91 -4.19
N ASP A 845 -26.36 -35.97 -3.23
CA ASP A 845 -26.03 -36.20 -1.84
C ASP A 845 -25.18 -37.48 -1.71
N PRO A 846 -24.03 -37.45 -1.01
CA PRO A 846 -23.27 -38.63 -0.65
C PRO A 846 -23.68 -39.16 0.74
N GLU A 847 -24.98 -39.19 1.03
CA GLU A 847 -25.54 -40.13 2.03
C GLU A 847 -26.02 -41.40 1.30
N ASP A 848 -26.11 -42.52 2.03
CA ASP A 848 -26.45 -43.86 1.53
C ASP A 848 -25.56 -44.45 0.40
N PHE A 849 -24.34 -44.88 0.76
CA PHE A 849 -23.69 -46.03 0.11
C PHE A 849 -22.87 -46.90 1.08
N TYR A 850 -23.61 -47.64 1.94
CA TYR A 850 -23.22 -48.78 2.79
C TYR A 850 -22.20 -48.56 3.92
#